data_AF-A0A0U5E006-F1
#
_entry.id   AF-A0A0U5E006-F1
#
_cell.length_a   1.000
_cell.length_b   1.000
_cell.length_c   1.000
_cell.angle_alpha   90.00
_cell.angle_beta   90.00
_cell.angle_gamma   90.00
#
_symmetry.space_group_name_H-M   'P 1'
#
loop_
_entity.id
_entity.type
_entity.pdbx_description
1 polymer ?
#
loop_
_entity_poly.entity_id
_entity_poly.type
_entity_poly.pdbx_seq_one_letter_code
_entity_poly.pdbx_strand_id
1 'polypeptide(L)'
;MRLVSFFVPEGTAAGEYRVSYQVGIRGRPGALGGSTLNVRVRPVFKLQVDILELPTIAIANEPYTAVFQIGNSSNTALTVGFGAQSSRESKIEPAVGTLTLAPGESQPIEMTVRPPAVTESTRDEISLTATAAAGDHGETLTDTAKRSVETLPRVTGKEAPPHSIKTLFTRRVGGSWSGRDDGENGAGVQLEWSGSGSIDGTQERILSFLLRWPGLEDDTIFGQESWFYVDYRGRNFDLTLGDATYGLSPLTDPGISGRGMRFAWRGEGIELSAYHVGSFDFGDDDQDVYYQGHQTGLGLLYALRPTWILGLSYLDQTDNVNGHNQILGVRQKVDLGAETALDVEVGGSAGDAGNGVAFWGNLIKLGAPWRYRLTLLYASPDYAGYYQNQDRAELDVDYAPLEQPWSLRAWYHYDRDHQDARQLAEYDQEDWWSLDPDDWDWYGPDSEEHEAGVGVNWRTADETRYTVELRRRQRSDLNPAPTFDEVENSIRFGYGKSFKDLNLSLNTSIELGEEYDRVTGESSATQAFRASLFWRATRRLNLGGYLSVENEAAATFDEAPRFTGGASVNYAVSPRSTLSLNVQGQQYNGQNSVIADLSYRYARENGDLVTVQARHGSRYAELYDNGMNMENSIMLSYMVPIEVPTVSRRDVATVRGRAFDQETGTGLSNVVLKLDRLVAITDENGYFMFPSVKLGVYDLTLAGGSLPVGMIPTLEMPRPVDLYFDAGATIDVPFIRGATIAGKVQLYEPDASLLPSQTFVRVGQGVKAPPPPTSEELKPSRGLGGILVEVRSGDQVYRRLTNGNGEFRFAGLQPGTWTVTIDPAKLPENATIEETGYTLEAEPSADQEIEFRVELKIRTMRMLTPLKVKG
;
A
#
# COMPACT_ATOMS: atom_id res chain seq x y z
N MET A 1 -21.92 12.45 90.62
CA MET A 1 -21.03 12.68 89.45
C MET A 1 -21.92 12.79 88.22
N ARG A 2 -21.82 13.89 87.45
CA ARG A 2 -22.50 14.00 86.14
C ARG A 2 -21.47 13.74 85.05
N LEU A 3 -21.65 12.66 84.29
CA LEU A 3 -20.88 12.40 83.09
C LEU A 3 -21.43 13.27 81.96
N VAL A 4 -20.55 14.03 81.32
CA VAL A 4 -20.88 14.85 80.15
C VAL A 4 -19.97 14.34 79.04
N SER A 5 -20.57 13.78 77.99
CA SER A 5 -19.87 13.42 76.75
C SER A 5 -20.17 14.47 75.70
N PHE A 6 -19.17 14.81 74.90
CA PHE A 6 -19.35 15.59 73.68
C PHE A 6 -18.64 14.86 72.53
N PHE A 7 -19.12 15.09 71.32
CA PHE A 7 -18.51 14.59 70.10
C PHE A 7 -17.98 15.79 69.32
N VAL A 8 -16.86 15.62 68.62
CA VAL A 8 -16.34 16.63 67.70
C VAL A 8 -17.03 16.40 66.36
N PRO A 9 -17.86 17.34 65.86
CA PRO A 9 -18.55 17.17 64.58
C PRO A 9 -17.59 16.83 63.44
N GLU A 10 -18.05 16.01 62.50
CA GLU A 10 -17.32 15.70 61.27
C GLU A 10 -17.10 17.00 60.47
N GLY A 11 -15.85 17.29 60.07
CA GLY A 11 -15.48 18.54 59.41
C GLY A 11 -14.98 19.67 60.35
N THR A 12 -14.91 19.46 61.66
CA THR A 12 -14.31 20.44 62.59
C THR A 12 -12.85 20.72 62.23
N ALA A 13 -12.51 22.00 62.03
CA ALA A 13 -11.17 22.39 61.58
C ALA A 13 -10.07 21.93 62.54
N ALA A 14 -8.91 21.55 62.02
CA ALA A 14 -7.76 21.17 62.84
C ALA A 14 -7.30 22.34 63.72
N GLY A 15 -6.98 22.06 64.99
CA GLY A 15 -6.58 23.11 65.93
C GLY A 15 -6.81 22.75 67.39
N GLU A 16 -6.52 23.72 68.26
CA GLU A 16 -6.73 23.64 69.70
C GLU A 16 -8.05 24.28 70.10
N TYR A 17 -8.94 23.48 70.67
CA TYR A 17 -10.23 23.94 71.14
C TYR A 17 -10.30 23.90 72.65
N ARG A 18 -10.89 24.93 73.25
CA ARG A 18 -11.19 24.97 74.67
C ARG A 18 -12.65 24.65 74.88
N VAL A 19 -12.93 23.45 75.34
CA VAL A 19 -14.28 23.04 75.75
C VAL A 19 -14.41 23.38 77.23
N SER A 20 -15.18 24.43 77.54
CA SER A 20 -15.43 24.86 78.91
C SER A 20 -16.80 24.38 79.39
N TYR A 21 -16.79 23.65 80.51
CA TYR A 21 -18.01 23.28 81.22
C TYR A 21 -18.15 24.19 82.44
N GLN A 22 -19.20 25.01 82.47
CA GLN A 22 -19.48 25.96 83.53
C GLN A 22 -20.78 25.61 84.25
N VAL A 23 -20.77 25.67 85.58
CA VAL A 23 -21.96 25.45 86.41
C VAL A 23 -22.40 26.78 87.02
N GLY A 24 -23.62 27.20 86.73
CA GLY A 24 -24.25 28.41 87.27
C GLY A 24 -25.58 28.12 87.94
N ILE A 25 -25.99 29.02 88.84
CA ILE A 25 -27.34 29.01 89.43
C ILE A 25 -28.26 29.89 88.58
N ARG A 26 -29.44 29.37 88.25
CA ARG A 26 -30.47 30.10 87.51
C ARG A 26 -30.85 31.37 88.28
N GLY A 27 -30.59 32.54 87.70
CA GLY A 27 -30.95 33.85 88.29
C GLY A 27 -29.80 34.68 88.88
N ARG A 28 -28.54 34.23 88.83
CA ARG A 28 -27.35 35.06 89.10
C ARG A 28 -26.30 34.90 87.98
N PRO A 29 -25.82 35.99 87.35
CA PRO A 29 -24.73 35.90 86.38
C PRO A 29 -23.40 35.78 87.14
N GLY A 30 -22.81 34.59 87.13
CA GLY A 30 -21.49 34.29 87.70
C GLY A 30 -21.33 32.78 87.91
N ALA A 31 -20.38 32.15 87.19
CA ALA A 31 -20.11 30.73 87.31
C ALA A 31 -19.60 30.40 88.73
N LEU A 32 -20.16 29.36 89.37
CA LEU A 32 -19.78 28.91 90.72
C LEU A 32 -18.57 27.97 90.70
N GLY A 33 -18.27 27.41 89.53
CA GLY A 33 -17.16 26.52 89.28
C GLY A 33 -17.25 25.95 87.86
N GLY A 34 -16.11 25.60 87.28
CA GLY A 34 -16.04 25.05 85.94
C GLY A 34 -14.73 24.34 85.68
N SER A 35 -14.70 23.55 84.62
CA SER A 35 -13.49 22.90 84.14
C SER A 35 -13.36 23.14 82.64
N THR A 36 -12.13 23.39 82.20
CA THR A 36 -11.82 23.56 80.78
C THR A 36 -10.96 22.39 80.34
N LEU A 37 -11.43 21.69 79.31
CA LEU A 37 -10.67 20.66 78.63
C LEU A 37 -10.08 21.26 77.35
N ASN A 38 -8.78 21.11 77.16
CA ASN A 38 -8.15 21.39 75.88
C ASN A 38 -8.31 20.15 74.98
N VAL A 39 -8.95 20.33 73.84
CA VAL A 39 -9.20 19.29 72.84
C VAL A 39 -8.42 19.67 71.59
N ARG A 40 -7.40 18.88 71.26
CA ARG A 40 -6.66 19.01 70.00
C ARG A 40 -7.34 18.19 68.93
N VAL A 41 -7.93 18.85 67.94
CA VAL A 41 -8.44 18.19 66.73
C VAL A 41 -7.26 18.04 65.76
N ARG A 42 -6.91 16.78 65.45
CA ARG A 42 -5.81 16.47 64.53
C ARG A 42 -6.20 16.76 63.08
N PRO A 43 -5.24 17.14 62.23
CA PRO A 43 -5.50 17.24 60.81
C PRO A 43 -5.80 15.87 60.21
N VAL A 44 -6.82 15.81 59.36
CA VAL A 44 -7.22 14.70 58.51
C VAL A 44 -7.17 15.21 57.09
N PHE A 45 -6.42 14.52 56.25
CA PHE A 45 -6.09 14.94 54.91
C PHE A 45 -6.83 14.10 53.88
N LYS A 46 -7.61 14.74 53.00
CA LYS A 46 -8.31 14.10 51.88
C LYS A 46 -8.53 15.10 50.74
N LEU A 47 -8.16 14.70 49.54
CA LEU A 47 -8.31 15.45 48.30
C LEU A 47 -9.20 14.66 47.34
N GLN A 48 -10.03 15.33 46.55
CA GLN A 48 -10.89 14.71 45.54
C GLN A 48 -10.88 15.54 44.24
N VAL A 49 -10.84 14.86 43.09
CA VAL A 49 -11.00 15.45 41.77
C VAL A 49 -12.16 14.76 41.06
N ASP A 50 -13.14 15.54 40.61
CA ASP A 50 -14.28 15.06 39.83
C ASP A 50 -14.36 15.75 38.45
N ILE A 51 -15.01 15.10 37.49
CA ILE A 51 -15.28 15.68 36.17
C ILE A 51 -16.69 16.28 36.20
N LEU A 52 -16.79 17.60 36.05
CA LEU A 52 -18.09 18.27 35.92
C LEU A 52 -18.54 18.30 34.47
N GLU A 53 -17.65 18.69 33.56
CA GLU A 53 -17.94 18.82 32.15
C GLU A 53 -16.76 18.35 31.31
N LEU A 54 -16.99 17.34 30.48
CA LEU A 54 -16.03 16.95 29.45
C LEU A 54 -16.84 16.36 28.30
N PRO A 55 -16.67 16.86 27.06
CA PRO A 55 -17.42 16.33 25.93
C PRO A 55 -17.01 14.89 25.62
N THR A 56 -17.89 14.16 24.96
CA THR A 56 -17.59 12.81 24.45
C THR A 56 -16.91 12.85 23.09
N ILE A 57 -17.11 13.94 22.34
CA ILE A 57 -16.60 14.15 20.98
C ILE A 57 -15.95 15.54 20.90
N ALA A 58 -14.79 15.64 20.24
CA ALA A 58 -14.12 16.88 19.92
C ALA A 58 -13.79 16.96 18.42
N ILE A 59 -13.71 18.18 17.88
CA ILE A 59 -13.34 18.42 16.48
C ILE A 59 -11.85 18.77 16.41
N ALA A 60 -11.12 18.14 15.50
CA ALA A 60 -9.71 18.40 15.28
C ALA A 60 -9.43 19.90 15.07
N ASN A 61 -8.40 20.44 15.72
CA ASN A 61 -8.02 21.87 15.73
C ASN A 61 -9.03 22.86 16.35
N GLU A 62 -10.20 22.42 16.79
CA GLU A 62 -11.19 23.28 17.44
C GLU A 62 -11.12 23.15 18.96
N PRO A 63 -11.02 24.28 19.68
CA PRO A 63 -10.96 24.25 21.13
C PRO A 63 -12.32 23.85 21.73
N TYR A 64 -12.29 23.05 22.80
CA TYR A 64 -13.45 22.79 23.65
C TYR A 64 -13.13 23.04 25.13
N THR A 65 -14.17 23.30 25.92
CA THR A 65 -14.05 23.53 27.36
C THR A 65 -14.15 22.21 28.13
N ALA A 66 -13.26 22.01 29.09
CA ALA A 66 -13.33 20.95 30.08
C ALA A 66 -13.36 21.57 31.48
N VAL A 67 -14.22 21.05 32.36
CA VAL A 67 -14.39 21.54 33.72
C VAL A 67 -14.19 20.38 34.70
N PHE A 68 -13.14 20.49 35.51
CA PHE A 68 -12.86 19.58 36.62
C PHE A 68 -13.18 20.28 37.94
N GLN A 69 -13.61 19.55 38.95
CA GLN A 69 -13.79 20.09 40.30
C GLN A 69 -12.73 19.51 41.22
N ILE A 70 -11.98 20.38 41.89
CA ILE A 70 -11.03 19.98 42.93
C ILE A 70 -11.65 20.31 44.29
N GLY A 71 -11.84 19.30 45.12
CA GLY A 71 -12.44 19.41 46.45
C GLY A 71 -11.45 19.11 47.57
N ASN A 72 -11.38 20.00 48.56
CA ASN A 72 -10.67 19.76 49.80
C ASN A 72 -11.60 19.11 50.82
N SER A 73 -11.59 17.78 50.86
CA SER A 73 -12.31 16.99 51.88
C SER A 73 -11.54 16.87 53.20
N SER A 74 -10.46 17.64 53.39
CA SER A 74 -9.69 17.69 54.63
C SER A 74 -10.36 18.61 55.65
N ASN A 75 -10.00 18.46 56.93
CA ASN A 75 -10.39 19.41 57.97
C ASN A 75 -9.35 20.53 58.19
N THR A 76 -8.42 20.72 57.26
CA THR A 76 -7.44 21.81 57.24
C THR A 76 -7.36 22.43 55.86
N ALA A 77 -6.96 23.69 55.77
CA ALA A 77 -6.73 24.34 54.48
C ALA A 77 -5.58 23.62 53.74
N LEU A 78 -5.75 23.44 52.43
CA LEU A 78 -4.76 22.82 51.55
C LEU A 78 -4.37 23.77 50.43
N THR A 79 -3.06 23.89 50.17
CA THR A 79 -2.55 24.45 48.91
C THR A 79 -2.37 23.30 47.93
N VAL A 80 -3.18 23.30 46.88
CA VAL A 80 -3.25 22.24 45.88
C VAL A 80 -2.62 22.74 44.59
N GLY A 81 -1.61 22.03 44.08
CA GLY A 81 -1.15 22.14 42.70
C GLY A 81 -1.92 21.17 41.81
N PHE A 82 -2.22 21.55 40.58
CA PHE A 82 -2.83 20.65 39.60
C PHE A 82 -2.07 20.65 38.28
N GLY A 83 -2.14 19.53 37.57
CA GLY A 83 -1.59 19.35 36.23
C GLY A 83 -2.54 18.55 35.35
N ALA A 84 -2.83 19.07 34.17
CA ALA A 84 -3.64 18.43 33.15
C ALA A 84 -2.75 17.83 32.04
N GLN A 85 -3.14 16.66 31.53
CA GLN A 85 -2.40 15.93 30.50
C GLN A 85 -3.35 15.37 29.43
N SER A 86 -2.79 15.19 28.23
CA SER A 86 -3.43 14.59 27.07
C SER A 86 -2.58 13.42 26.55
N SER A 87 -3.24 12.35 26.11
CA SER A 87 -2.59 11.20 25.48
C SER A 87 -2.19 11.41 24.01
N ARG A 88 -2.69 12.48 23.38
CA ARG A 88 -2.51 12.82 21.96
C ARG A 88 -1.87 14.20 21.76
N GLU A 89 -1.18 14.71 22.77
CA GLU A 89 -0.50 16.02 22.72
C GLU A 89 -1.44 17.20 22.43
N SER A 90 -2.72 17.09 22.84
CA SER A 90 -3.65 18.21 22.80
C SER A 90 -3.13 19.35 23.66
N LYS A 91 -3.24 20.60 23.16
CA LYS A 91 -2.83 21.78 23.93
C LYS A 91 -3.89 22.10 24.97
N ILE A 92 -3.51 22.18 26.25
CA ILE A 92 -4.41 22.46 27.38
C ILE A 92 -4.03 23.78 28.04
N GLU A 93 -4.98 24.68 28.23
CA GLU A 93 -4.76 25.99 28.87
C GLU A 93 -5.84 26.28 29.94
N PRO A 94 -5.48 26.44 31.22
CA PRO A 94 -4.15 26.24 31.80
C PRO A 94 -3.81 24.74 31.95
N ALA A 95 -2.58 24.34 31.57
CA ALA A 95 -2.10 22.97 31.79
C ALA A 95 -1.68 22.70 33.24
N VAL A 96 -1.24 23.71 33.98
CA VAL A 96 -0.82 23.60 35.39
C VAL A 96 -1.25 24.85 36.16
N GLY A 97 -1.49 24.70 37.46
CA GLY A 97 -1.82 25.82 38.33
C GLY A 97 -1.80 25.45 39.81
N THR A 98 -2.07 26.43 40.67
CA THR A 98 -2.14 26.25 42.13
C THR A 98 -3.32 27.04 42.70
N LEU A 99 -3.93 26.51 43.75
CA LEU A 99 -5.00 27.18 44.49
C LEU A 99 -5.01 26.76 45.97
N THR A 100 -5.61 27.57 46.83
CA THR A 100 -5.75 27.27 48.26
C THR A 100 -7.22 27.07 48.59
N LEU A 101 -7.57 25.90 49.10
CA LEU A 101 -8.94 25.52 49.48
C LEU A 101 -9.07 25.46 50.99
N ALA A 102 -10.09 26.11 51.54
CA ALA A 102 -10.53 25.94 52.92
C ALA A 102 -11.08 24.52 53.17
N PRO A 103 -11.20 24.08 54.44
CA PRO A 103 -11.82 22.79 54.77
C PRO A 103 -13.23 22.67 54.19
N GLY A 104 -13.49 21.62 53.41
CA GLY A 104 -14.78 21.37 52.75
C GLY A 104 -15.04 22.21 51.49
N GLU A 105 -14.12 23.10 51.10
CA GLU A 105 -14.27 23.92 49.90
C GLU A 105 -13.98 23.11 48.63
N SER A 106 -14.74 23.35 47.57
CA SER A 106 -14.49 22.80 46.24
C SER A 106 -14.50 23.92 45.21
N GLN A 107 -13.56 23.88 44.26
CA GLN A 107 -13.43 24.88 43.21
C GLN A 107 -13.41 24.23 41.82
N PRO A 108 -14.23 24.70 40.87
CA PRO A 108 -14.15 24.28 39.48
C PRO A 108 -12.92 24.90 38.79
N ILE A 109 -12.29 24.11 37.92
CA ILE A 109 -11.15 24.45 37.10
C ILE A 109 -11.57 24.29 35.64
N GLU A 110 -11.82 25.42 35.00
CA GLU A 110 -12.09 25.49 33.56
C GLU A 110 -10.77 25.45 32.80
N MET A 111 -10.68 24.56 31.81
CA MET A 111 -9.55 24.46 30.91
C MET A 111 -10.02 24.40 29.46
N THR A 112 -9.27 25.05 28.57
CA THR A 112 -9.48 25.00 27.12
C THR A 112 -8.56 23.92 26.55
N VAL A 113 -9.13 22.93 25.88
CA VAL A 113 -8.39 21.85 25.21
C VAL A 113 -8.49 22.03 23.71
N ARG A 114 -7.36 22.07 23.01
CA ARG A 114 -7.29 22.13 21.55
C ARG A 114 -6.67 20.84 21.00
N PRO A 115 -7.46 19.96 20.37
CA PRO A 115 -6.97 18.73 19.76
C PRO A 115 -6.04 18.98 18.56
N PRO A 116 -5.08 18.09 18.30
CA PRO A 116 -4.26 18.15 17.10
C PRO A 116 -5.06 17.84 15.82
N ALA A 117 -4.47 18.12 14.66
CA ALA A 117 -5.01 17.70 13.37
C ALA A 117 -4.99 16.17 13.25
N VAL A 118 -6.09 15.57 12.80
CA VAL A 118 -6.21 14.13 12.53
C VAL A 118 -6.83 13.90 11.15
N THR A 119 -6.50 12.78 10.52
CA THR A 119 -7.09 12.34 9.23
C THR A 119 -8.17 11.27 9.40
N GLU A 120 -8.26 10.66 10.59
CA GLU A 120 -9.21 9.61 10.97
C GLU A 120 -9.69 9.85 12.41
N SER A 121 -10.79 9.19 12.81
CA SER A 121 -11.28 9.25 14.20
C SER A 121 -10.24 8.65 15.17
N THR A 122 -9.95 9.36 16.25
CA THR A 122 -9.02 8.92 17.29
C THR A 122 -9.60 9.18 18.68
N ARG A 123 -9.01 8.55 19.71
CA ARG A 123 -9.37 8.82 21.11
C ARG A 123 -8.22 9.54 21.80
N ASP A 124 -8.55 10.61 22.52
CA ASP A 124 -7.66 11.32 23.42
C ASP A 124 -8.16 11.20 24.87
N GLU A 125 -7.32 10.71 25.78
CA GLU A 125 -7.59 10.69 27.22
C GLU A 125 -7.13 12.02 27.83
N ILE A 126 -8.08 12.77 28.40
CA ILE A 126 -7.81 13.99 29.17
C ILE A 126 -7.87 13.65 30.65
N SER A 127 -6.81 13.99 31.37
CA SER A 127 -6.71 13.78 32.82
C SER A 127 -6.28 15.04 33.55
N LEU A 128 -6.85 15.28 34.73
CA LEU A 128 -6.35 16.27 35.69
C LEU A 128 -5.93 15.58 36.98
N THR A 129 -4.66 15.78 37.35
CA THR A 129 -4.07 15.31 38.59
C THR A 129 -3.92 16.49 39.54
N ALA A 130 -4.47 16.38 40.75
CA ALA A 130 -4.30 17.35 41.82
C ALA A 130 -3.37 16.78 42.90
N THR A 131 -2.44 17.59 43.38
CA THR A 131 -1.43 17.23 44.39
C THR A 131 -1.36 18.27 45.49
N ALA A 132 -1.31 17.85 46.74
CA ALA A 132 -1.14 18.74 47.89
C ALA A 132 -0.17 18.14 48.92
N ALA A 133 0.62 19.00 49.57
CA ALA A 133 1.46 18.58 50.69
C ALA A 133 0.62 18.44 51.97
N ALA A 134 0.81 17.34 52.68
CA ALA A 134 0.12 16.98 53.91
C ALA A 134 1.13 16.66 55.03
N GLY A 135 0.86 17.21 56.22
CA GLY A 135 1.60 16.94 57.45
C GLY A 135 3.03 17.51 57.51
N ASP A 136 3.63 17.42 58.70
CA ASP A 136 4.98 17.95 58.99
C ASP A 136 6.12 17.06 58.41
N HIS A 137 5.77 15.86 57.90
CA HIS A 137 6.72 14.88 57.34
C HIS A 137 6.73 14.83 55.80
N GLY A 138 6.02 15.73 55.12
CA GLY A 138 6.05 15.85 53.65
C GLY A 138 5.27 14.76 52.91
N GLU A 139 4.19 14.23 53.49
CA GLU A 139 3.29 13.31 52.78
C GLU A 139 2.61 14.05 51.63
N THR A 140 2.41 13.41 50.48
CA THR A 140 1.76 14.03 49.32
C THR A 140 0.41 13.38 49.07
N LEU A 141 -0.67 14.17 49.15
CA LEU A 141 -1.98 13.76 48.69
C LEU A 141 -2.03 13.91 47.18
N THR A 142 -2.54 12.90 46.48
CA THR A 142 -2.76 12.97 45.03
C THR A 142 -4.11 12.34 44.71
N ASP A 143 -4.86 12.97 43.81
CA ASP A 143 -6.04 12.36 43.19
C ASP A 143 -6.09 12.72 41.70
N THR A 144 -6.73 11.90 40.88
CA THR A 144 -6.77 12.07 39.42
C THR A 144 -8.11 11.66 38.85
N ALA A 145 -8.69 12.56 38.06
CA ALA A 145 -9.86 12.26 37.24
C ALA A 145 -9.45 12.23 35.76
N LYS A 146 -9.96 11.25 35.01
CA LYS A 146 -9.65 11.10 33.58
C LYS A 146 -10.83 10.56 32.78
N ARG A 147 -10.94 10.99 31.52
CA ARG A 147 -11.97 10.50 30.59
C ARG A 147 -11.49 10.62 29.13
N SER A 148 -11.92 9.66 28.32
CA SER A 148 -11.61 9.60 26.88
C SER A 148 -12.61 10.43 26.07
N VAL A 149 -12.09 11.26 25.17
CA VAL A 149 -12.80 12.08 24.19
C VAL A 149 -12.47 11.54 22.79
N GLU A 150 -13.47 11.33 21.93
CA GLU A 150 -13.28 10.94 20.53
C GLU A 150 -13.03 12.19 19.68
N THR A 151 -11.84 12.32 19.09
CA THR A 151 -11.47 13.45 18.22
C THR A 151 -11.75 13.08 16.76
N LEU A 152 -12.55 13.91 16.09
CA LEU A 152 -13.00 13.69 14.72
C LEU A 152 -12.42 14.75 13.76
N PRO A 153 -12.01 14.36 12.53
CA PRO A 153 -11.76 15.33 11.47
C PRO A 153 -13.09 15.91 10.93
N ARG A 154 -13.08 17.14 10.42
CA ARG A 154 -14.26 17.74 9.77
C ARG A 154 -14.73 16.95 8.55
N VAL A 155 -13.79 16.40 7.77
CA VAL A 155 -14.06 15.51 6.64
C VAL A 155 -13.05 14.37 6.67
N THR A 156 -13.53 13.14 6.57
CA THR A 156 -12.67 11.96 6.44
C THR A 156 -12.33 11.73 4.97
N GLY A 157 -11.02 11.65 4.66
CA GLY A 157 -10.52 11.38 3.32
C GLY A 157 -10.32 12.63 2.45
N LYS A 158 -9.55 12.46 1.37
CA LYS A 158 -9.38 13.45 0.29
C LYS A 158 -10.09 12.92 -0.97
N GLU A 159 -10.40 13.80 -1.92
CA GLU A 159 -10.83 13.35 -3.26
C GLU A 159 -9.80 12.36 -3.81
N ALA A 160 -10.27 11.20 -4.27
CA ALA A 160 -9.39 10.18 -4.76
C ALA A 160 -8.86 10.65 -6.12
N PRO A 161 -7.53 10.79 -6.28
CA PRO A 161 -6.98 11.17 -7.57
C PRO A 161 -7.35 10.10 -8.62
N PRO A 162 -7.35 10.48 -9.91
CA PRO A 162 -7.42 9.51 -10.99
C PRO A 162 -6.37 8.41 -10.81
N HIS A 163 -6.55 7.28 -11.50
CA HIS A 163 -5.44 6.35 -11.67
C HIS A 163 -4.26 7.11 -12.29
N SER A 164 -3.04 6.70 -11.96
CA SER A 164 -1.82 7.26 -12.53
C SER A 164 -0.90 6.13 -12.95
N ILE A 165 -0.14 6.39 -14.01
CA ILE A 165 0.99 5.53 -14.40
C ILE A 165 2.27 6.26 -14.00
N LYS A 166 3.18 5.52 -13.38
CA LYS A 166 4.53 6.01 -13.12
C LYS A 166 5.30 6.02 -14.44
N THR A 167 5.72 7.20 -14.85
CA THR A 167 6.56 7.42 -16.02
C THR A 167 7.94 7.89 -15.58
N LEU A 168 8.93 7.76 -16.46
CA LEU A 168 10.32 8.10 -16.23
C LEU A 168 10.75 9.07 -17.31
N PHE A 169 11.25 10.23 -16.91
CA PHE A 169 11.92 11.15 -17.83
C PHE A 169 13.43 11.07 -17.58
N THR A 170 14.20 10.66 -18.59
CA THR A 170 15.65 10.52 -18.49
C THR A 170 16.32 11.48 -19.46
N ARG A 171 17.30 12.24 -18.97
CA ARG A 171 18.24 12.99 -19.79
C ARG A 171 19.60 12.33 -19.73
N ARG A 172 20.19 12.03 -20.87
CA ARG A 172 21.55 11.51 -21.01
C ARG A 172 22.43 12.54 -21.70
N VAL A 173 23.65 12.70 -21.21
CA VAL A 173 24.70 13.52 -21.83
C VAL A 173 25.95 12.66 -21.82
N GLY A 174 26.54 12.43 -22.98
CA GLY A 174 27.71 11.57 -23.10
C GLY A 174 28.50 11.87 -24.35
N GLY A 175 29.67 11.26 -24.43
CA GLY A 175 30.54 11.36 -25.59
C GLY A 175 31.66 10.34 -25.53
N SER A 176 32.26 10.11 -26.69
CA SER A 176 33.44 9.29 -26.88
C SER A 176 34.60 10.12 -27.40
N TRP A 177 35.81 9.73 -27.05
CA TRP A 177 37.01 10.26 -27.68
C TRP A 177 38.05 9.16 -27.90
N SER A 178 38.64 9.16 -29.09
CA SER A 178 39.69 8.23 -29.48
C SER A 178 41.07 8.89 -29.37
N GLY A 179 42.12 8.06 -29.27
CA GLY A 179 43.51 8.49 -29.35
C GLY A 179 44.01 8.72 -30.79
N ARG A 180 43.16 8.45 -31.79
CA ARG A 180 43.43 8.68 -33.21
C ARG A 180 42.72 9.97 -33.66
N ASP A 181 43.20 10.56 -34.75
CA ASP A 181 42.61 11.76 -35.36
C ASP A 181 41.77 11.33 -36.59
N ASP A 182 40.83 10.40 -36.36
CA ASP A 182 39.97 9.75 -37.38
C ASP A 182 38.58 10.39 -37.48
N GLY A 183 38.26 11.34 -36.59
CA GLY A 183 36.96 12.00 -36.56
C GLY A 183 35.90 11.29 -35.71
N GLU A 184 36.24 10.19 -35.02
CA GLU A 184 35.33 9.38 -34.19
C GLU A 184 35.00 10.01 -32.80
N ASN A 185 35.27 11.31 -32.64
CA ASN A 185 34.95 12.02 -31.41
C ASN A 185 33.49 12.49 -31.44
N GLY A 186 32.63 11.79 -30.71
CA GLY A 186 31.20 12.08 -30.60
C GLY A 186 30.81 12.71 -29.26
N ALA A 187 29.80 13.57 -29.26
CA ALA A 187 29.22 14.11 -28.03
C ALA A 187 27.81 14.62 -28.27
N GLY A 188 26.87 14.14 -27.47
CA GLY A 188 25.46 14.45 -27.67
C GLY A 188 24.63 14.48 -26.39
N VAL A 189 23.34 14.77 -26.59
CA VAL A 189 22.31 14.77 -25.55
C VAL A 189 21.11 13.98 -26.04
N GLN A 190 20.59 13.09 -25.20
CA GLN A 190 19.37 12.33 -25.48
C GLN A 190 18.33 12.58 -24.40
N LEU A 191 17.07 12.65 -24.84
CA LEU A 191 15.90 12.70 -24.00
C LEU A 191 15.11 11.40 -24.17
N GLU A 192 14.64 10.86 -23.06
CA GLU A 192 13.80 9.68 -23.03
C GLU A 192 12.60 9.92 -22.11
N TRP A 193 11.40 9.64 -22.60
CA TRP A 193 10.20 9.53 -21.78
C TRP A 193 9.60 8.15 -21.95
N SER A 194 9.51 7.40 -20.85
CA SER A 194 8.97 6.04 -20.85
C SER A 194 7.97 5.84 -19.72
N GLY A 195 7.07 4.89 -19.89
CA GLY A 195 6.11 4.55 -18.86
C GLY A 195 5.50 3.19 -19.14
N SER A 196 5.23 2.42 -18.08
CA SER A 196 4.50 1.16 -18.18
C SER A 196 3.66 0.95 -16.93
N GLY A 197 2.40 0.59 -17.10
CA GLY A 197 1.52 0.31 -15.98
C GLY A 197 0.07 0.08 -16.36
N SER A 198 -0.71 -0.33 -15.36
CA SER A 198 -2.15 -0.50 -15.52
C SER A 198 -2.84 0.86 -15.59
N ILE A 199 -3.65 1.07 -16.64
CA ILE A 199 -4.34 2.34 -16.86
C ILE A 199 -5.45 2.56 -15.81
N ASP A 200 -6.04 1.47 -15.32
CA ASP A 200 -7.22 1.47 -14.44
C ASP A 200 -7.00 0.70 -13.11
N GLY A 201 -5.78 0.28 -12.83
CA GLY A 201 -5.42 -0.50 -11.64
C GLY A 201 -5.82 -1.99 -11.66
N THR A 202 -6.49 -2.49 -12.69
CA THR A 202 -6.97 -3.89 -12.75
C THR A 202 -5.92 -4.90 -13.22
N GLN A 203 -4.79 -4.43 -13.76
CA GLN A 203 -3.79 -5.24 -14.49
C GLN A 203 -4.32 -5.92 -15.76
N GLU A 204 -5.60 -5.72 -16.14
CA GLU A 204 -6.16 -6.23 -17.40
C GLU A 204 -5.96 -5.28 -18.59
N ARG A 205 -5.63 -4.01 -18.30
CA ARG A 205 -5.39 -2.95 -19.28
C ARG A 205 -4.06 -2.27 -18.97
N ILE A 206 -3.02 -2.65 -19.71
CA ILE A 206 -1.65 -2.18 -19.53
C ILE A 206 -1.30 -1.29 -20.72
N LEU A 207 -0.77 -0.10 -20.44
CA LEU A 207 -0.16 0.77 -21.42
C LEU A 207 1.34 0.81 -21.15
N SER A 208 2.14 0.60 -22.17
CA SER A 208 3.59 0.80 -22.15
C SER A 208 3.99 1.70 -23.32
N PHE A 209 4.94 2.61 -23.10
CA PHE A 209 5.46 3.47 -24.15
C PHE A 209 6.90 3.86 -23.88
N LEU A 210 7.61 4.19 -24.96
CA LEU A 210 8.94 4.77 -24.97
C LEU A 210 9.00 5.82 -26.07
N LEU A 211 9.47 7.02 -25.75
CA LEU A 211 9.86 8.04 -26.72
C LEU A 211 11.29 8.42 -26.41
N ARG A 212 12.24 8.05 -27.26
CA ARG A 212 13.67 8.34 -27.10
C ARG A 212 14.22 9.01 -28.34
N TRP A 213 14.84 10.17 -28.15
CA TRP A 213 15.38 10.98 -29.24
C TRP A 213 16.33 12.10 -28.73
N PRO A 214 17.29 12.56 -29.55
CA PRO A 214 17.84 11.87 -30.72
C PRO A 214 18.62 10.60 -30.30
N GLY A 215 19.08 9.84 -31.29
CA GLY A 215 20.05 8.76 -31.08
C GLY A 215 21.34 9.30 -30.47
N LEU A 216 22.09 8.42 -29.78
CA LEU A 216 23.42 8.69 -29.22
C LEU A 216 24.44 7.59 -29.53
N GLU A 217 24.02 6.55 -30.23
CA GLU A 217 24.75 5.35 -30.61
C GLU A 217 26.06 5.69 -31.34
N ASP A 218 26.01 6.69 -32.24
CA ASP A 218 27.19 7.15 -32.99
C ASP A 218 28.08 8.08 -32.15
N ASP A 219 27.50 8.76 -31.14
CA ASP A 219 28.22 9.71 -30.31
C ASP A 219 28.98 9.04 -29.16
N THR A 220 28.45 7.92 -28.63
CA THR A 220 29.03 7.23 -27.49
C THR A 220 28.60 5.77 -27.38
N ILE A 221 29.49 4.88 -26.92
CA ILE A 221 29.20 3.45 -26.71
C ILE A 221 28.13 3.17 -25.64
N PHE A 222 27.78 4.17 -24.84
CA PHE A 222 26.66 4.12 -23.90
C PHE A 222 25.35 4.68 -24.48
N GLY A 223 25.43 5.22 -25.68
CA GLY A 223 24.34 5.77 -26.44
C GLY A 223 23.32 4.70 -26.79
N GLN A 224 22.13 5.15 -27.13
CA GLN A 224 21.05 4.28 -27.50
C GLN A 224 20.36 4.90 -28.71
N GLU A 225 19.92 4.05 -29.63
CA GLU A 225 19.15 4.44 -30.82
C GLU A 225 17.86 5.19 -30.49
N SER A 226 17.43 5.99 -31.46
CA SER A 226 16.10 6.58 -31.43
C SER A 226 15.07 5.46 -31.43
N TRP A 227 14.14 5.48 -30.47
CA TRP A 227 13.16 4.42 -30.33
C TRP A 227 11.82 4.97 -29.84
N PHE A 228 10.75 4.64 -30.55
CA PHE A 228 9.40 5.17 -30.33
C PHE A 228 8.38 4.06 -30.40
N TYR A 229 7.75 3.70 -29.28
CA TYR A 229 6.61 2.78 -29.32
C TYR A 229 5.52 3.15 -28.33
N VAL A 230 4.32 2.67 -28.68
CA VAL A 230 3.17 2.59 -27.78
C VAL A 230 2.59 1.18 -27.89
N ASP A 231 2.49 0.51 -26.75
CA ASP A 231 1.94 -0.83 -26.61
C ASP A 231 0.76 -0.79 -25.63
N TYR A 232 -0.38 -1.26 -26.08
CA TYR A 232 -1.57 -1.47 -25.28
C TYR A 232 -1.88 -2.96 -25.22
N ARG A 233 -1.88 -3.52 -24.01
CA ARG A 233 -2.30 -4.89 -23.74
C ARG A 233 -3.62 -4.90 -22.99
N GLY A 234 -4.63 -5.50 -23.61
CA GLY A 234 -5.98 -5.60 -23.08
C GLY A 234 -6.43 -7.05 -22.89
N ARG A 235 -7.56 -7.25 -22.22
CA ARG A 235 -8.17 -8.59 -22.12
C ARG A 235 -8.57 -9.16 -23.47
N ASN A 236 -9.15 -8.33 -24.33
CA ASN A 236 -9.77 -8.74 -25.60
C ASN A 236 -8.91 -8.44 -26.83
N PHE A 237 -7.98 -7.49 -26.73
CA PHE A 237 -7.08 -7.17 -27.83
C PHE A 237 -5.78 -6.53 -27.33
N ASP A 238 -4.75 -6.63 -28.17
CA ASP A 238 -3.49 -5.90 -28.06
C ASP A 238 -3.29 -5.02 -29.28
N LEU A 239 -2.61 -3.90 -29.07
CA LEU A 239 -2.21 -2.97 -30.12
C LEU A 239 -0.78 -2.49 -29.84
N THR A 240 0.12 -2.69 -30.78
CA THR A 240 1.48 -2.16 -30.75
C THR A 240 1.66 -1.22 -31.94
N LEU A 241 2.24 -0.04 -31.70
CA LEU A 241 2.52 0.98 -32.72
C LEU A 241 3.97 1.46 -32.56
N GLY A 242 4.66 1.65 -33.68
CA GLY A 242 6.03 2.17 -33.71
C GLY A 242 7.08 1.07 -33.72
N ASP A 243 8.19 1.32 -33.04
CA ASP A 243 9.40 0.51 -33.02
C ASP A 243 9.21 -0.69 -32.09
N ALA A 244 9.13 -1.89 -32.66
CA ALA A 244 8.91 -3.12 -31.92
C ALA A 244 9.43 -4.33 -32.70
N THR A 245 9.38 -5.49 -32.05
CA THR A 245 9.63 -6.78 -32.70
C THR A 245 8.30 -7.41 -33.13
N TYR A 246 8.20 -7.75 -34.41
CA TYR A 246 7.01 -8.29 -35.07
C TYR A 246 7.29 -9.71 -35.56
N GLY A 247 6.35 -10.62 -35.40
CA GLY A 247 6.56 -12.02 -35.79
C GLY A 247 5.29 -12.85 -35.65
N LEU A 248 5.28 -13.99 -36.36
CA LEU A 248 4.16 -14.94 -36.42
C LEU A 248 4.55 -16.31 -35.86
N SER A 249 5.56 -16.94 -36.46
CA SER A 249 5.94 -18.32 -36.18
C SER A 249 7.41 -18.60 -36.53
N PRO A 250 8.04 -19.63 -35.93
CA PRO A 250 9.42 -20.02 -36.22
C PRO A 250 9.78 -20.13 -37.70
N LEU A 251 8.92 -20.73 -38.54
CA LEU A 251 9.23 -20.92 -39.95
C LEU A 251 8.86 -19.73 -40.85
N THR A 252 7.98 -18.83 -40.42
CA THR A 252 7.72 -17.59 -41.16
C THR A 252 8.77 -16.55 -40.78
N ASP A 253 8.46 -15.76 -39.76
CA ASP A 253 9.40 -14.86 -39.10
C ASP A 253 9.20 -14.96 -37.57
N PRO A 254 10.22 -15.40 -36.81
CA PRO A 254 10.15 -15.50 -35.36
C PRO A 254 10.19 -14.13 -34.66
N GLY A 255 10.62 -13.06 -35.33
CA GLY A 255 10.74 -11.74 -34.74
C GLY A 255 11.68 -10.79 -35.50
N ILE A 256 11.12 -9.99 -36.40
CA ILE A 256 11.80 -8.88 -37.06
C ILE A 256 11.61 -7.57 -36.28
N SER A 257 12.68 -6.85 -36.03
CA SER A 257 12.60 -5.51 -35.46
C SER A 257 12.35 -4.49 -36.58
N GLY A 258 11.40 -3.59 -36.38
CA GLY A 258 11.16 -2.50 -37.32
C GLY A 258 10.14 -1.49 -36.78
N ARG A 259 9.80 -0.50 -37.62
CA ARG A 259 8.70 0.44 -37.32
C ARG A 259 7.42 -0.02 -38.00
N GLY A 260 6.37 -0.24 -37.21
CA GLY A 260 5.14 -0.84 -37.73
C GLY A 260 3.91 -0.71 -36.84
N MET A 261 2.95 -1.58 -37.10
CA MET A 261 1.74 -1.75 -36.30
C MET A 261 1.41 -3.24 -36.17
N ARG A 262 1.02 -3.66 -34.96
CA ARG A 262 0.49 -5.00 -34.67
C ARG A 262 -0.85 -4.88 -33.98
N PHE A 263 -1.80 -5.70 -34.39
CA PHE A 263 -3.07 -5.90 -33.72
C PHE A 263 -3.27 -7.39 -33.43
N ALA A 264 -3.68 -7.73 -32.21
CA ALA A 264 -4.09 -9.08 -31.88
C ALA A 264 -5.43 -9.05 -31.16
N TRP A 265 -6.40 -9.85 -31.59
CA TRP A 265 -7.70 -9.98 -30.95
C TRP A 265 -7.85 -11.38 -30.36
N ARG A 266 -8.41 -11.46 -29.15
CA ARG A 266 -8.63 -12.71 -28.42
C ARG A 266 -10.12 -12.91 -28.11
N GLY A 267 -10.63 -14.05 -28.54
CA GLY A 267 -11.94 -14.59 -28.21
C GLY A 267 -11.83 -15.91 -27.43
N GLU A 268 -12.96 -16.61 -27.26
CA GLU A 268 -12.96 -17.92 -26.60
C GLU A 268 -12.26 -18.98 -27.45
N GLY A 269 -11.02 -19.33 -27.09
CA GLY A 269 -10.22 -20.35 -27.78
C GLY A 269 -9.70 -19.93 -29.16
N ILE A 270 -9.81 -18.66 -29.53
CA ILE A 270 -9.35 -18.12 -30.82
C ILE A 270 -8.53 -16.86 -30.59
N GLU A 271 -7.38 -16.76 -31.25
CA GLU A 271 -6.61 -15.52 -31.39
C GLU A 271 -6.38 -15.21 -32.87
N LEU A 272 -6.67 -13.97 -33.27
CA LEU A 272 -6.38 -13.45 -34.60
C LEU A 272 -5.33 -12.36 -34.46
N SER A 273 -4.24 -12.44 -35.21
CA SER A 273 -3.19 -11.44 -35.20
C SER A 273 -2.89 -10.93 -36.61
N ALA A 274 -2.53 -9.65 -36.70
CA ALA A 274 -2.06 -9.03 -37.91
C ALA A 274 -0.94 -8.05 -37.56
N TYR A 275 0.07 -7.95 -38.42
CA TYR A 275 1.04 -6.86 -38.33
C TYR A 275 1.47 -6.38 -39.70
N HIS A 276 1.99 -5.15 -39.73
CA HIS A 276 2.69 -4.58 -40.86
C HIS A 276 3.91 -3.81 -40.37
N VAL A 277 5.06 -4.03 -41.00
CA VAL A 277 6.32 -3.33 -40.76
C VAL A 277 6.75 -2.69 -42.07
N GLY A 278 7.02 -1.38 -42.05
CA GLY A 278 7.28 -0.60 -43.26
C GLY A 278 8.77 -0.34 -43.55
N SER A 279 9.62 -0.34 -42.52
CA SER A 279 11.07 -0.32 -42.63
C SER A 279 11.68 -1.14 -41.50
N PHE A 280 12.69 -1.94 -41.82
CA PHE A 280 13.49 -2.71 -40.86
C PHE A 280 14.66 -1.89 -40.29
N ASP A 281 14.88 -0.70 -40.85
CA ASP A 281 15.94 0.23 -40.47
C ASP A 281 15.43 1.32 -39.51
N PHE A 282 16.24 1.61 -38.51
CA PHE A 282 16.03 2.64 -37.48
C PHE A 282 17.06 3.77 -37.56
N GLY A 283 18.07 3.67 -38.43
CA GLY A 283 19.13 4.66 -38.64
C GLY A 283 18.75 5.75 -39.65
N ASP A 284 19.39 6.92 -39.51
CA ASP A 284 19.35 8.03 -40.48
C ASP A 284 20.51 7.89 -41.52
N ASP A 285 21.30 6.81 -41.43
CA ASP A 285 22.43 6.56 -42.30
C ASP A 285 22.00 5.80 -43.57
N ASP A 286 21.95 6.52 -44.68
CA ASP A 286 21.73 6.04 -46.06
C ASP A 286 22.76 4.96 -46.53
N GLN A 287 23.61 4.42 -45.64
CA GLN A 287 24.70 3.50 -45.97
C GLN A 287 24.36 2.02 -45.78
N ASP A 288 23.41 1.65 -44.91
CA ASP A 288 23.02 0.24 -44.70
C ASP A 288 21.82 -0.16 -45.59
N VAL A 289 22.06 -0.14 -46.91
CA VAL A 289 21.08 -0.49 -47.96
C VAL A 289 20.68 -1.98 -47.94
N TYR A 290 21.32 -2.79 -47.09
CA TYR A 290 21.30 -4.26 -47.20
C TYR A 290 19.97 -4.93 -46.82
N TYR A 291 19.11 -4.33 -45.98
CA TYR A 291 17.81 -4.91 -45.62
C TYR A 291 16.69 -3.86 -45.59
N GLN A 292 16.38 -3.30 -46.77
CA GLN A 292 15.19 -2.47 -46.94
C GLN A 292 14.02 -3.31 -47.44
N GLY A 293 12.90 -3.25 -46.73
CA GLY A 293 11.73 -3.99 -47.10
C GLY A 293 10.54 -3.74 -46.19
N HIS A 294 9.45 -4.45 -46.49
CA HIS A 294 8.24 -4.44 -45.69
C HIS A 294 7.71 -5.86 -45.53
N GLN A 295 7.06 -6.10 -44.39
CA GLN A 295 6.43 -7.37 -44.07
C GLN A 295 5.00 -7.14 -43.59
N THR A 296 4.09 -7.98 -44.06
CA THR A 296 2.72 -8.06 -43.58
C THR A 296 2.42 -9.48 -43.14
N GLY A 297 2.15 -9.66 -41.84
CA GLY A 297 1.86 -10.96 -41.26
C GLY A 297 0.39 -11.09 -40.84
N LEU A 298 -0.21 -12.25 -41.08
CA LEU A 298 -1.53 -12.66 -40.57
C LEU A 298 -1.41 -13.99 -39.82
N GLY A 299 -1.96 -14.06 -38.61
CA GLY A 299 -1.94 -15.25 -37.76
C GLY A 299 -3.33 -15.61 -37.24
N LEU A 300 -3.58 -16.91 -37.14
CA LEU A 300 -4.73 -17.50 -36.45
C LEU A 300 -4.22 -18.58 -35.49
N LEU A 301 -4.56 -18.47 -34.21
CA LEU A 301 -4.41 -19.56 -33.24
C LEU A 301 -5.79 -20.07 -32.83
N TYR A 302 -5.96 -21.38 -32.84
CA TYR A 302 -7.19 -22.07 -32.46
C TYR A 302 -6.89 -23.15 -31.42
N ALA A 303 -7.51 -23.05 -30.24
CA ALA A 303 -7.41 -24.05 -29.19
C ALA A 303 -8.37 -25.22 -29.48
N LEU A 304 -7.85 -26.30 -30.07
CA LEU A 304 -8.59 -27.56 -30.24
C LEU A 304 -8.99 -28.15 -28.88
N ARG A 305 -8.09 -27.99 -27.88
CA ARG A 305 -8.26 -28.30 -26.46
C ARG A 305 -7.41 -27.29 -25.66
N PRO A 306 -7.60 -27.14 -24.35
CA PRO A 306 -6.77 -26.24 -23.53
C PRO A 306 -5.25 -26.48 -23.64
N THR A 307 -4.82 -27.69 -24.00
CA THR A 307 -3.42 -28.09 -24.15
C THR A 307 -2.99 -28.29 -25.62
N TRP A 308 -3.88 -28.08 -26.59
CA TRP A 308 -3.64 -28.36 -28.01
C TRP A 308 -4.01 -27.12 -28.83
N ILE A 309 -3.00 -26.43 -29.34
CA ILE A 309 -3.16 -25.17 -30.09
C ILE A 309 -2.71 -25.42 -31.53
N LEU A 310 -3.63 -25.22 -32.47
CA LEU A 310 -3.34 -25.21 -33.91
C LEU A 310 -3.11 -23.75 -34.33
N GLY A 311 -2.05 -23.48 -35.08
CA GLY A 311 -1.71 -22.18 -35.61
C GLY A 311 -1.65 -22.21 -37.13
N LEU A 312 -2.19 -21.17 -37.77
CA LEU A 312 -1.99 -20.86 -39.18
C LEU A 312 -1.32 -19.50 -39.28
N SER A 313 -0.29 -19.39 -40.10
CA SER A 313 0.42 -18.14 -40.38
C SER A 313 0.51 -17.89 -41.88
N TYR A 314 0.36 -16.63 -42.27
CA TYR A 314 0.61 -16.14 -43.62
C TYR A 314 1.52 -14.92 -43.51
N LEU A 315 2.66 -14.95 -44.18
CA LEU A 315 3.59 -13.84 -44.27
C LEU A 315 3.74 -13.41 -45.72
N ASP A 316 3.59 -12.12 -45.96
CA ASP A 316 3.86 -11.45 -47.23
C ASP A 316 5.04 -10.51 -46.99
N GLN A 317 6.17 -10.78 -47.62
CA GLN A 317 7.40 -10.02 -47.41
C GLN A 317 7.99 -9.58 -48.73
N THR A 318 8.54 -8.36 -48.74
CA THR A 318 9.38 -7.88 -49.83
C THR A 318 10.62 -7.28 -49.22
N ASP A 319 11.77 -7.73 -49.70
CA ASP A 319 13.06 -7.16 -49.38
C ASP A 319 13.90 -7.03 -50.66
N ASN A 320 15.04 -6.36 -50.54
CA ASN A 320 15.98 -6.13 -51.64
C ASN A 320 16.85 -7.36 -52.00
N VAL A 321 16.85 -8.41 -51.18
CA VAL A 321 17.73 -9.60 -51.30
C VAL A 321 17.00 -10.74 -52.02
N ASN A 322 15.88 -11.16 -51.45
CA ASN A 322 15.03 -12.27 -51.86
C ASN A 322 13.83 -11.82 -52.70
N GLY A 323 13.58 -10.52 -52.83
CA GLY A 323 12.43 -9.97 -53.57
C GLY A 323 11.11 -10.20 -52.84
N HIS A 324 10.02 -10.28 -53.60
CA HIS A 324 8.68 -10.48 -53.06
C HIS A 324 8.34 -11.97 -52.87
N ASN A 325 8.03 -12.37 -51.64
CA ASN A 325 7.77 -13.75 -51.25
C ASN A 325 6.57 -13.88 -50.31
N GLN A 326 5.88 -15.01 -50.42
CA GLN A 326 4.73 -15.37 -49.61
C GLN A 326 4.98 -16.70 -48.92
N ILE A 327 4.65 -16.77 -47.64
CA ILE A 327 4.91 -17.95 -46.79
C ILE A 327 3.63 -18.34 -46.06
N LEU A 328 3.31 -19.63 -46.09
CA LEU A 328 2.22 -20.23 -45.35
C LEU A 328 2.76 -21.25 -44.35
N GLY A 329 2.44 -21.08 -43.08
CA GLY A 329 2.85 -21.98 -42.00
C GLY A 329 1.65 -22.65 -41.34
N VAL A 330 1.79 -23.94 -41.01
CA VAL A 330 0.87 -24.69 -40.16
C VAL A 330 1.65 -25.21 -38.96
N ARG A 331 1.25 -24.75 -37.77
CA ARG A 331 1.91 -25.07 -36.50
C ARG A 331 0.98 -25.82 -35.56
N GLN A 332 1.49 -26.80 -34.83
CA GLN A 332 0.77 -27.49 -33.78
C GLN A 332 1.60 -27.50 -32.49
N LYS A 333 1.05 -26.89 -31.44
CA LYS A 333 1.56 -26.98 -30.08
C LYS A 333 0.72 -27.96 -29.28
N VAL A 334 1.39 -28.85 -28.55
CA VAL A 334 0.76 -29.88 -27.73
C VAL A 334 1.48 -30.00 -26.39
N ASP A 335 0.77 -29.71 -25.30
CA ASP A 335 1.22 -30.12 -23.97
C ASP A 335 0.81 -31.58 -23.72
N LEU A 336 1.80 -32.47 -23.73
CA LEU A 336 1.63 -33.92 -23.56
C LEU A 336 1.58 -34.34 -22.08
N GLY A 337 1.75 -33.40 -21.16
CA GLY A 337 1.71 -33.57 -19.71
C GLY A 337 2.21 -32.30 -18.99
N ALA A 338 2.35 -32.36 -17.67
CA ALA A 338 2.81 -31.19 -16.88
C ALA A 338 4.27 -30.77 -17.17
N GLU A 339 5.04 -31.65 -17.81
CA GLU A 339 6.48 -31.55 -17.95
C GLU A 339 6.95 -31.78 -19.39
N THR A 340 6.04 -31.99 -20.35
CA THR A 340 6.40 -32.38 -21.72
C THR A 340 5.56 -31.62 -22.72
N ALA A 341 6.23 -30.92 -23.64
CA ALA A 341 5.63 -30.12 -24.68
C ALA A 341 6.24 -30.47 -26.04
N LEU A 342 5.39 -30.54 -27.07
CA LEU A 342 5.74 -30.73 -28.46
C LEU A 342 5.26 -29.51 -29.25
N ASP A 343 6.12 -28.96 -30.08
CA ASP A 343 5.83 -27.83 -30.97
C ASP A 343 6.38 -28.17 -32.35
N VAL A 344 5.52 -28.27 -33.34
CA VAL A 344 5.90 -28.62 -34.71
C VAL A 344 5.29 -27.65 -35.70
N GLU A 345 6.01 -27.35 -36.76
CA GLU A 345 5.58 -26.46 -37.83
C GLU A 345 6.04 -27.00 -39.19
N VAL A 346 5.18 -26.85 -40.19
CA VAL A 346 5.52 -27.05 -41.60
C VAL A 346 5.18 -25.76 -42.33
N GLY A 347 6.14 -25.25 -43.10
CA GLY A 347 6.02 -24.04 -43.89
C GLY A 347 6.20 -24.33 -45.37
N GLY A 348 5.47 -23.62 -46.22
CA GLY A 348 5.72 -23.57 -47.66
C GLY A 348 5.80 -22.11 -48.11
N SER A 349 6.69 -21.82 -49.05
CA SER A 349 6.86 -20.48 -49.60
C SER A 349 6.85 -20.47 -51.12
N ALA A 350 6.47 -19.34 -51.69
CA ALA A 350 6.44 -19.08 -53.11
C ALA A 350 6.74 -17.59 -53.38
N GLY A 351 7.52 -17.29 -54.42
CA GLY A 351 7.82 -15.92 -54.81
C GLY A 351 9.05 -15.81 -55.70
N ASP A 352 9.68 -14.64 -55.65
CA ASP A 352 10.90 -14.33 -56.40
C ASP A 352 12.07 -15.24 -55.97
N ALA A 353 12.08 -15.72 -54.71
CA ALA A 353 13.05 -16.68 -54.22
C ALA A 353 12.79 -18.14 -54.65
N GLY A 354 11.70 -18.42 -55.36
CA GLY A 354 11.33 -19.77 -55.80
C GLY A 354 10.23 -20.41 -54.94
N ASN A 355 10.09 -21.73 -55.02
CA ASN A 355 9.12 -22.50 -54.24
C ASN A 355 9.85 -23.43 -53.28
N GLY A 356 9.70 -23.20 -51.97
CA GLY A 356 10.37 -23.99 -50.95
C GLY A 356 9.45 -24.60 -49.90
N VAL A 357 10.01 -25.50 -49.11
CA VAL A 357 9.36 -26.14 -47.97
C VAL A 357 10.32 -26.17 -46.78
N ALA A 358 9.76 -26.00 -45.58
CA ALA A 358 10.50 -26.13 -44.35
C ALA A 358 9.72 -26.92 -43.29
N PHE A 359 10.44 -27.57 -42.39
CA PHE A 359 9.91 -28.24 -41.21
C PHE A 359 10.71 -27.81 -39.98
N TRP A 360 10.01 -27.51 -38.89
CA TRP A 360 10.60 -27.24 -37.60
C TRP A 360 9.89 -28.06 -36.53
N GLY A 361 10.64 -28.65 -35.62
CA GLY A 361 10.12 -29.48 -34.54
C GLY A 361 10.92 -29.28 -33.27
N ASN A 362 10.22 -29.12 -32.16
CA ASN A 362 10.81 -28.97 -30.84
C ASN A 362 10.03 -29.81 -29.83
N LEU A 363 10.72 -30.78 -29.23
CA LEU A 363 10.20 -31.62 -28.14
C LEU A 363 11.01 -31.36 -26.88
N ILE A 364 10.35 -30.87 -25.85
CA ILE A 364 10.97 -30.55 -24.56
C ILE A 364 10.32 -31.41 -23.49
N LYS A 365 11.14 -32.16 -22.74
CA LYS A 365 10.78 -32.68 -21.42
C LYS A 365 11.59 -32.00 -20.33
N LEU A 366 10.90 -31.37 -19.40
CA LEU A 366 11.43 -30.83 -18.16
C LEU A 366 11.14 -31.83 -17.01
N GLY A 367 11.76 -31.62 -15.84
CA GLY A 367 11.53 -32.46 -14.66
C GLY A 367 12.56 -33.57 -14.42
N ALA A 368 12.55 -34.15 -13.23
CA ALA A 368 13.45 -35.24 -12.85
C ALA A 368 12.75 -36.60 -13.05
N PRO A 369 13.48 -37.71 -13.27
CA PRO A 369 14.94 -37.76 -13.40
C PRO A 369 15.43 -37.47 -14.83
N TRP A 370 14.56 -37.45 -15.83
CA TRP A 370 14.92 -37.23 -17.24
C TRP A 370 14.53 -35.84 -17.71
N ARG A 371 15.50 -35.11 -18.25
CA ARG A 371 15.28 -33.90 -19.04
C ARG A 371 15.83 -34.15 -20.42
N TYR A 372 15.09 -33.76 -21.44
CA TYR A 372 15.62 -33.80 -22.80
C TYR A 372 15.02 -32.70 -23.66
N ARG A 373 15.77 -32.27 -24.66
CA ARG A 373 15.34 -31.39 -25.72
C ARG A 373 15.75 -32.00 -27.05
N LEU A 374 14.82 -32.07 -27.98
CA LEU A 374 15.07 -32.43 -29.37
C LEU A 374 14.59 -31.27 -30.24
N THR A 375 15.51 -30.63 -30.97
CA THR A 375 15.22 -29.63 -31.99
C THR A 375 15.53 -30.23 -33.35
N LEU A 376 14.61 -30.11 -34.30
CA LEU A 376 14.78 -30.52 -35.69
C LEU A 376 14.38 -29.35 -36.59
N LEU A 377 15.17 -29.07 -37.61
CA LEU A 377 14.90 -28.03 -38.58
C LEU A 377 15.43 -28.48 -39.95
N TYR A 378 14.62 -28.23 -40.97
CA TYR A 378 14.96 -28.44 -42.37
C TYR A 378 14.35 -27.28 -43.14
N ALA A 379 15.14 -26.60 -43.96
CA ALA A 379 14.67 -25.59 -44.90
C ALA A 379 15.30 -25.82 -46.27
N SER A 380 14.47 -26.01 -47.30
CA SER A 380 14.96 -26.20 -48.67
C SER A 380 15.64 -24.92 -49.21
N PRO A 381 16.51 -25.01 -50.23
CA PRO A 381 17.20 -23.85 -50.81
C PRO A 381 16.27 -22.71 -51.26
N ASP A 382 15.12 -23.03 -51.86
CA ASP A 382 14.16 -22.03 -52.34
C ASP A 382 13.14 -21.58 -51.26
N TYR A 383 13.35 -21.95 -49.98
CA TYR A 383 12.43 -21.57 -48.92
C TYR A 383 12.69 -20.14 -48.44
N ALA A 384 11.79 -19.22 -48.77
CA ALA A 384 11.91 -17.81 -48.48
C ALA A 384 11.60 -17.38 -47.02
N GLY A 385 11.69 -18.26 -46.02
CA GLY A 385 11.44 -17.89 -44.60
C GLY A 385 12.67 -17.38 -43.88
N TYR A 386 12.55 -17.21 -42.56
CA TYR A 386 13.68 -16.82 -41.71
C TYR A 386 14.86 -17.78 -41.80
N TYR A 387 14.58 -19.08 -41.84
CA TYR A 387 15.57 -20.14 -42.02
C TYR A 387 15.64 -20.49 -43.50
N GLN A 388 16.78 -20.27 -44.16
CA GLN A 388 16.96 -20.54 -45.59
C GLN A 388 18.10 -21.54 -45.76
N ASN A 389 17.88 -22.55 -46.61
CA ASN A 389 18.90 -23.53 -47.01
C ASN A 389 19.74 -24.10 -45.84
N GLN A 390 19.08 -24.65 -44.82
CA GLN A 390 19.77 -25.12 -43.61
C GLN A 390 19.10 -26.34 -42.99
N ASP A 391 19.93 -27.21 -42.42
CA ASP A 391 19.54 -28.45 -41.75
C ASP A 391 20.09 -28.47 -40.33
N ARG A 392 19.26 -28.82 -39.34
CA ARG A 392 19.68 -28.92 -37.94
C ARG A 392 19.00 -30.05 -37.20
N ALA A 393 19.77 -30.76 -36.39
CA ALA A 393 19.28 -31.74 -35.43
C ALA A 393 20.05 -31.65 -34.11
N GLU A 394 19.39 -31.17 -33.07
CA GLU A 394 19.96 -31.03 -31.73
C GLU A 394 19.24 -31.97 -30.75
N LEU A 395 19.99 -32.76 -30.01
CA LEU A 395 19.50 -33.60 -28.93
C LEU A 395 20.32 -33.37 -27.66
N ASP A 396 19.68 -32.85 -26.62
CA ASP A 396 20.24 -32.79 -25.26
C ASP A 396 19.48 -33.75 -24.36
N VAL A 397 20.19 -34.57 -23.58
CA VAL A 397 19.62 -35.52 -22.62
C VAL A 397 20.37 -35.44 -21.30
N ASP A 398 19.67 -35.07 -20.24
CA ASP A 398 20.16 -35.12 -18.87
C ASP A 398 19.38 -36.16 -18.05
N TYR A 399 20.12 -37.00 -17.33
CA TYR A 399 19.59 -37.93 -16.35
C TYR A 399 20.13 -37.60 -14.96
N ALA A 400 19.27 -37.06 -14.10
CA ALA A 400 19.59 -36.62 -12.74
C ALA A 400 18.60 -37.23 -11.72
N PRO A 401 18.92 -38.40 -11.15
CA PRO A 401 18.09 -39.02 -10.12
C PRO A 401 18.11 -38.20 -8.81
N LEU A 402 16.92 -37.94 -8.25
CA LEU A 402 16.71 -36.98 -7.14
C LEU A 402 17.54 -37.24 -5.87
N GLU A 403 17.89 -38.49 -5.60
CA GLU A 403 18.58 -38.89 -4.36
C GLU A 403 20.02 -39.37 -4.60
N GLN A 404 20.52 -39.23 -5.81
CA GLN A 404 21.85 -39.71 -6.17
C GLN A 404 22.83 -38.54 -6.26
N PRO A 405 24.09 -38.75 -5.85
CA PRO A 405 25.11 -37.71 -5.95
C PRO A 405 25.56 -37.46 -7.40
N TRP A 406 25.10 -38.25 -8.37
CA TRP A 406 25.58 -38.19 -9.75
C TRP A 406 24.47 -37.84 -10.74
N SER A 407 24.86 -37.23 -11.86
CA SER A 407 24.01 -37.08 -13.04
C SER A 407 24.81 -37.38 -14.31
N LEU A 408 24.09 -37.82 -15.34
CA LEU A 408 24.64 -38.06 -16.67
C LEU A 408 24.09 -37.02 -17.62
N ARG A 409 24.94 -36.53 -18.51
CA ARG A 409 24.56 -35.68 -19.65
C ARG A 409 25.03 -36.36 -20.92
N ALA A 410 24.19 -36.39 -21.94
CA ALA A 410 24.57 -36.76 -23.29
C ALA A 410 23.97 -35.72 -24.23
N TRP A 411 24.71 -35.35 -25.27
CA TRP A 411 24.25 -34.39 -26.25
C TRP A 411 24.81 -34.73 -27.64
N TYR A 412 24.05 -34.37 -28.67
CA TYR A 412 24.42 -34.50 -30.07
C TYR A 412 23.84 -33.31 -30.83
N HIS A 413 24.68 -32.57 -31.52
CA HIS A 413 24.32 -31.43 -32.34
C HIS A 413 24.81 -31.69 -33.77
N TYR A 414 23.91 -31.53 -34.72
CA TYR A 414 24.19 -31.55 -36.15
C TYR A 414 23.69 -30.24 -36.73
N ASP A 415 24.59 -29.55 -37.40
CA ASP A 415 24.31 -28.31 -38.10
C ASP A 415 24.91 -28.41 -39.50
N ARG A 416 24.12 -28.02 -40.51
CA ARG A 416 24.60 -27.84 -41.87
C ARG A 416 24.06 -26.53 -42.40
N ASP A 417 24.99 -25.63 -42.67
CA ASP A 417 24.73 -24.36 -43.30
C ASP A 417 25.15 -24.49 -44.77
N HIS A 418 24.17 -24.49 -45.68
CA HIS A 418 24.48 -24.56 -47.10
C HIS A 418 24.79 -23.13 -47.58
N GLN A 419 25.90 -22.95 -48.29
CA GLN A 419 26.16 -21.68 -48.98
C GLN A 419 25.09 -21.47 -50.07
N ASP A 420 24.36 -20.35 -49.99
CA ASP A 420 23.46 -19.96 -51.06
C ASP A 420 24.21 -19.25 -52.19
N ALA A 421 24.16 -19.83 -53.39
CA ALA A 421 24.68 -19.21 -54.62
C ALA A 421 24.07 -17.82 -54.93
N ARG A 422 22.97 -17.44 -54.25
CA ARG A 422 22.37 -16.10 -54.35
C ARG A 422 23.06 -15.05 -53.48
N GLN A 423 23.58 -15.41 -52.29
CA GLN A 423 24.46 -14.52 -51.50
C GLN A 423 25.76 -14.22 -52.27
N LEU A 424 26.23 -15.17 -53.08
CA LEU A 424 27.39 -14.99 -53.97
C LEU A 424 27.10 -14.06 -55.16
N ALA A 425 25.87 -13.99 -55.67
CA ALA A 425 25.49 -13.11 -56.79
C ALA A 425 25.30 -11.65 -56.38
N GLU A 426 25.20 -11.38 -55.08
CA GLU A 426 24.98 -10.06 -54.49
C GLU A 426 26.26 -9.20 -54.49
N TYR A 427 27.44 -9.83 -54.44
CA TYR A 427 28.74 -9.14 -54.48
C TYR A 427 29.28 -8.91 -55.90
N ASP A 428 28.73 -9.56 -56.93
CA ASP A 428 29.13 -9.39 -58.33
C ASP A 428 28.59 -8.08 -58.96
N GLN A 429 27.76 -7.32 -58.21
CA GLN A 429 27.19 -6.04 -58.64
C GLN A 429 27.95 -4.80 -58.15
N GLU A 430 28.93 -4.93 -57.27
CA GLU A 430 29.81 -3.80 -56.94
C GLU A 430 31.04 -3.81 -57.86
N ASP A 431 31.29 -2.67 -58.52
CA ASP A 431 32.43 -2.35 -59.40
C ASP A 431 33.81 -2.41 -58.66
N TRP A 432 34.11 -3.46 -57.89
CA TRP A 432 35.45 -3.71 -57.34
C TRP A 432 36.29 -4.44 -58.39
N TRP A 433 37.34 -3.76 -58.87
CA TRP A 433 38.22 -4.28 -59.90
C TRP A 433 38.86 -5.62 -59.52
N SER A 434 38.65 -6.64 -60.37
CA SER A 434 39.53 -7.80 -60.58
C SER A 434 40.05 -8.52 -59.32
N LEU A 435 39.15 -8.97 -58.45
CA LEU A 435 39.50 -10.05 -57.53
C LEU A 435 39.46 -11.36 -58.33
N ASP A 436 40.59 -12.06 -58.34
CA ASP A 436 40.73 -13.40 -58.91
C ASP A 436 39.72 -14.31 -58.18
N PRO A 437 39.06 -15.27 -58.84
CA PRO A 437 38.29 -16.32 -58.15
C PRO A 437 39.10 -17.10 -57.09
N ASP A 438 40.43 -16.96 -57.09
CA ASP A 438 41.31 -17.50 -56.07
C ASP A 438 41.41 -16.63 -54.78
N ASP A 439 40.80 -15.43 -54.73
CA ASP A 439 40.71 -14.54 -53.53
C ASP A 439 39.43 -14.80 -52.69
N TRP A 440 38.74 -15.93 -52.90
CA TRP A 440 37.50 -16.32 -52.19
C TRP A 440 37.67 -16.66 -50.69
N ASP A 441 38.83 -16.39 -50.07
CA ASP A 441 39.19 -16.70 -48.69
C ASP A 441 38.32 -16.04 -47.59
N TRP A 442 37.33 -15.22 -47.95
CA TRP A 442 36.42 -14.54 -47.00
C TRP A 442 35.02 -15.17 -46.86
N TYR A 443 34.66 -16.18 -47.68
CA TYR A 443 33.35 -16.82 -47.62
C TYR A 443 33.47 -18.23 -47.03
N GLY A 444 32.79 -18.48 -45.90
CA GLY A 444 32.82 -19.78 -45.22
C GLY A 444 32.15 -20.88 -46.08
N PRO A 445 32.78 -22.05 -46.29
CA PRO A 445 32.29 -23.07 -47.22
C PRO A 445 30.92 -23.66 -46.85
N ASP A 446 30.21 -24.29 -47.80
CA ASP A 446 29.13 -25.25 -47.47
C ASP A 446 29.75 -26.26 -46.50
N SER A 447 29.26 -26.30 -45.27
CA SER A 447 29.90 -27.07 -44.23
C SER A 447 28.88 -27.76 -43.36
N GLU A 448 29.26 -28.95 -42.90
CA GLU A 448 28.52 -29.66 -41.88
C GLU A 448 29.36 -29.84 -40.62
N GLU A 449 28.69 -29.73 -39.49
CA GLU A 449 29.27 -29.91 -38.17
C GLU A 449 28.50 -30.96 -37.39
N HIS A 450 29.24 -31.88 -36.79
CA HIS A 450 28.74 -32.89 -35.89
C HIS A 450 29.47 -32.76 -34.56
N GLU A 451 28.73 -32.38 -33.53
CA GLU A 451 29.25 -32.38 -32.17
C GLU A 451 28.52 -33.42 -31.31
N ALA A 452 29.27 -34.15 -30.50
CA ALA A 452 28.69 -35.12 -29.57
C ALA A 452 29.48 -35.14 -28.26
N GLY A 453 28.77 -35.34 -27.15
CA GLY A 453 29.43 -35.51 -25.87
C GLY A 453 28.65 -36.33 -24.87
N VAL A 454 29.40 -36.93 -23.94
CA VAL A 454 28.86 -37.67 -22.79
C VAL A 454 29.64 -37.26 -21.55
N GLY A 455 28.92 -36.80 -20.54
CA GLY A 455 29.48 -36.30 -19.29
C GLY A 455 28.86 -36.93 -18.05
N VAL A 456 29.69 -37.10 -17.02
CA VAL A 456 29.27 -37.49 -15.67
C VAL A 456 29.56 -36.34 -14.73
N ASN A 457 28.54 -35.91 -14.00
CA ASN A 457 28.67 -34.98 -12.90
C ASN A 457 28.56 -35.74 -11.58
N TRP A 458 29.45 -35.48 -10.63
CA TRP A 458 29.39 -36.02 -9.28
C TRP A 458 29.41 -34.89 -8.26
N ARG A 459 28.44 -34.89 -7.34
CA ARG A 459 28.28 -33.92 -6.27
C ARG A 459 28.45 -34.61 -4.92
N THR A 460 29.42 -34.16 -4.13
CA THR A 460 29.65 -34.65 -2.77
C THR A 460 28.68 -34.00 -1.78
N ALA A 461 28.63 -34.53 -0.55
CA ALA A 461 27.80 -33.97 0.53
C ALA A 461 28.19 -32.54 0.94
N ASP A 462 29.46 -32.16 0.76
CA ASP A 462 29.94 -30.78 0.97
C ASP A 462 29.70 -29.86 -0.25
N GLU A 463 28.87 -30.30 -1.20
CA GLU A 463 28.51 -29.62 -2.44
C GLU A 463 29.67 -29.37 -3.43
N THR A 464 30.80 -30.04 -3.25
CA THR A 464 31.87 -30.08 -4.27
C THR A 464 31.37 -30.84 -5.50
N ARG A 465 31.56 -30.28 -6.69
CA ARG A 465 31.18 -30.85 -7.98
C ARG A 465 32.44 -31.28 -8.75
N TYR A 466 32.46 -32.51 -9.21
CA TYR A 466 33.42 -33.02 -10.19
C TYR A 466 32.68 -33.31 -11.49
N THR A 467 33.26 -32.93 -12.62
CA THR A 467 32.70 -33.20 -13.95
C THR A 467 33.76 -33.88 -14.79
N VAL A 468 33.40 -34.92 -15.51
CA VAL A 468 34.23 -35.53 -16.55
C VAL A 468 33.36 -35.64 -17.79
N GLU A 469 33.82 -35.09 -18.91
CA GLU A 469 33.08 -35.07 -20.17
C GLU A 469 34.00 -35.50 -21.31
N LEU A 470 33.53 -36.44 -22.13
CA LEU A 470 34.14 -36.81 -23.40
C LEU A 470 33.40 -36.06 -24.50
N ARG A 471 34.14 -35.42 -25.39
CA ARG A 471 33.58 -34.61 -26.48
C ARG A 471 34.23 -35.03 -27.79
N ARG A 472 33.45 -34.97 -28.86
CA ARG A 472 33.91 -35.16 -30.23
C ARG A 472 33.24 -34.11 -31.10
N ARG A 473 34.03 -33.39 -31.86
CA ARG A 473 33.58 -32.45 -32.90
C ARG A 473 34.14 -32.94 -34.23
N GLN A 474 33.32 -32.89 -35.27
CA GLN A 474 33.75 -33.08 -36.65
C GLN A 474 33.18 -31.94 -37.46
N ARG A 475 34.02 -31.27 -38.24
CA ARG A 475 33.64 -30.17 -39.12
C ARG A 475 34.19 -30.48 -40.51
N SER A 476 33.32 -30.50 -41.51
CA SER A 476 33.72 -30.90 -42.87
C SER A 476 33.29 -29.83 -43.88
N ASP A 477 34.22 -29.40 -44.73
CA ASP A 477 33.94 -28.61 -45.92
C ASP A 477 33.35 -29.53 -47.02
N LEU A 478 32.19 -29.17 -47.54
CA LEU A 478 31.42 -29.92 -48.53
C LEU A 478 31.59 -29.39 -49.96
N ASN A 479 32.41 -28.35 -50.17
CA ASN A 479 32.72 -27.85 -51.50
C ASN A 479 33.47 -28.90 -52.35
N PRO A 480 33.40 -28.81 -53.69
CA PRO A 480 34.10 -29.75 -54.59
C PRO A 480 35.62 -29.85 -54.34
N ALA A 481 36.23 -28.80 -53.80
CA ALA A 481 37.61 -28.76 -53.33
C ALA A 481 37.60 -28.38 -51.83
N PRO A 482 37.49 -29.36 -50.91
CA PRO A 482 37.38 -29.09 -49.49
C PRO A 482 38.68 -28.48 -48.96
N THR A 483 38.55 -27.42 -48.18
CA THR A 483 39.66 -26.70 -47.53
C THR A 483 40.01 -27.28 -46.16
N PHE A 484 39.05 -27.93 -45.48
CA PHE A 484 39.25 -28.61 -44.19
C PHE A 484 38.31 -29.83 -44.02
N ASP A 485 38.75 -30.84 -43.27
CA ASP A 485 37.90 -31.90 -42.70
C ASP A 485 38.46 -32.29 -41.32
N GLU A 486 38.06 -31.53 -40.31
CA GLU A 486 38.61 -31.52 -38.96
C GLU A 486 37.86 -32.49 -38.06
N VAL A 487 38.59 -33.27 -37.27
CA VAL A 487 38.05 -34.11 -36.21
C VAL A 487 38.78 -33.83 -34.91
N GLU A 488 38.06 -33.28 -33.94
CA GLU A 488 38.56 -33.04 -32.60
C GLU A 488 37.97 -34.06 -31.62
N ASN A 489 38.83 -34.65 -30.79
CA ASN A 489 38.39 -35.45 -29.64
C ASN A 489 39.01 -34.85 -28.38
N SER A 490 38.18 -34.50 -27.40
CA SER A 490 38.65 -33.89 -26.16
C SER A 490 38.06 -34.55 -24.92
N ILE A 491 38.80 -34.46 -23.82
CA ILE A 491 38.34 -34.79 -22.48
C ILE A 491 38.40 -33.55 -21.59
N ARG A 492 37.28 -33.26 -20.92
CA ARG A 492 37.16 -32.14 -20.01
C ARG A 492 37.00 -32.61 -18.58
N PHE A 493 37.84 -32.09 -17.70
CA PHE A 493 37.75 -32.25 -16.25
C PHE A 493 37.30 -30.94 -15.62
N GLY A 494 36.21 -30.97 -14.85
CA GLY A 494 35.67 -29.84 -14.12
C GLY A 494 35.74 -30.05 -12.61
N TYR A 495 36.07 -28.98 -11.88
CA TYR A 495 36.01 -28.91 -10.43
C TYR A 495 35.28 -27.63 -10.00
N GLY A 496 34.21 -27.78 -9.24
CA GLY A 496 33.45 -26.66 -8.69
C GLY A 496 33.28 -26.82 -7.17
N LYS A 497 33.47 -25.74 -6.41
CA LYS A 497 33.26 -25.75 -4.97
C LYS A 497 32.67 -24.44 -4.47
N SER A 498 31.66 -24.55 -3.62
CA SER A 498 31.07 -23.42 -2.89
C SER A 498 31.43 -23.51 -1.40
N PHE A 499 32.24 -22.58 -0.92
CA PHE A 499 32.61 -22.44 0.49
C PHE A 499 31.60 -21.53 1.18
N LYS A 500 30.55 -22.13 1.76
CA LYS A 500 29.43 -21.42 2.38
C LYS A 500 29.88 -20.43 3.47
N ASP A 501 30.81 -20.83 4.33
CA ASP A 501 31.31 -19.99 5.43
C ASP A 501 32.04 -18.74 4.95
N LEU A 502 32.62 -18.78 3.75
CA LEU A 502 33.35 -17.66 3.13
C LEU A 502 32.51 -16.89 2.11
N ASN A 503 31.29 -17.35 1.80
CA ASN A 503 30.48 -16.91 0.65
C ASN A 503 31.30 -16.83 -0.65
N LEU A 504 32.08 -17.88 -0.90
CA LEU A 504 33.04 -17.97 -2.01
C LEU A 504 32.67 -19.15 -2.90
N SER A 505 32.70 -18.98 -4.21
CA SER A 505 32.61 -20.07 -5.18
C SER A 505 33.79 -20.05 -6.13
N LEU A 506 34.36 -21.24 -6.36
CA LEU A 506 35.44 -21.49 -7.29
C LEU A 506 34.93 -22.50 -8.33
N ASN A 507 35.17 -22.21 -9.62
CA ASN A 507 34.98 -23.19 -10.69
C ASN A 507 36.22 -23.21 -11.56
N THR A 508 36.76 -24.39 -11.82
CA THR A 508 37.89 -24.62 -12.70
C THR A 508 37.57 -25.74 -13.68
N SER A 509 38.07 -25.65 -14.91
CA SER A 509 38.06 -26.76 -15.84
C SER A 509 39.33 -26.81 -16.68
N ILE A 510 39.73 -28.01 -17.02
CA ILE A 510 40.83 -28.31 -17.93
C ILE A 510 40.27 -29.20 -19.02
N GLU A 511 40.48 -28.81 -20.27
CA GLU A 511 40.13 -29.57 -21.46
C GLU A 511 41.40 -29.88 -22.23
N LEU A 512 41.56 -31.15 -22.61
CA LEU A 512 42.71 -31.67 -23.33
C LEU A 512 42.18 -32.45 -24.51
N GLY A 513 42.60 -32.10 -25.71
CA GLY A 513 42.16 -32.77 -26.93
C GLY A 513 43.25 -32.87 -27.97
N GLU A 514 42.89 -33.57 -29.04
CA GLU A 514 43.67 -33.69 -30.27
C GLU A 514 42.71 -33.43 -31.42
N GLU A 515 43.11 -32.52 -32.30
CA GLU A 515 42.44 -32.22 -33.55
C GLU A 515 43.26 -32.81 -34.70
N TYR A 516 42.57 -33.41 -35.67
CA TYR A 516 43.15 -33.99 -36.86
C TYR A 516 42.38 -33.53 -38.09
N ASP A 517 43.08 -32.86 -39.01
CA ASP A 517 42.52 -32.47 -40.30
C ASP A 517 42.87 -33.54 -41.35
N ARG A 518 41.83 -34.13 -41.96
CA ARG A 518 41.96 -35.17 -42.98
C ARG A 518 42.32 -34.61 -44.36
N VAL A 519 42.13 -33.32 -44.61
CA VAL A 519 42.50 -32.66 -45.87
C VAL A 519 44.01 -32.38 -45.89
N THR A 520 44.53 -31.67 -44.90
CA THR A 520 45.96 -31.36 -44.79
C THR A 520 46.78 -32.54 -44.26
N GLY A 521 46.15 -33.45 -43.49
CA GLY A 521 46.81 -34.55 -42.80
C GLY A 521 47.55 -34.14 -41.53
N GLU A 522 47.33 -32.92 -41.04
CA GLU A 522 47.96 -32.37 -39.85
C GLU A 522 47.22 -32.74 -38.55
N SER A 523 47.97 -32.84 -37.45
CA SER A 523 47.43 -33.08 -36.10
C SER A 523 47.98 -32.04 -35.14
N SER A 524 47.12 -31.53 -34.27
CA SER A 524 47.39 -30.46 -33.33
C SER A 524 46.80 -30.80 -31.96
N ALA A 525 47.49 -30.39 -30.89
CA ALA A 525 46.99 -30.58 -29.54
C ALA A 525 46.13 -29.38 -29.13
N THR A 526 44.88 -29.62 -28.73
CA THR A 526 43.97 -28.60 -28.22
C THR A 526 43.97 -28.61 -26.69
N GLN A 527 44.02 -27.42 -26.08
CA GLN A 527 44.05 -27.28 -24.63
C GLN A 527 43.26 -26.06 -24.18
N ALA A 528 42.41 -26.21 -23.18
CA ALA A 528 41.72 -25.08 -22.55
C ALA A 528 41.76 -25.16 -21.02
N PHE A 529 42.27 -24.11 -20.39
CA PHE A 529 42.33 -23.92 -18.94
C PHE A 529 41.43 -22.76 -18.54
N ARG A 530 40.39 -23.05 -17.77
CA ARG A 530 39.41 -22.04 -17.32
C ARG A 530 39.33 -22.05 -15.81
N ALA A 531 39.38 -20.87 -15.20
CA ALA A 531 39.21 -20.68 -13.76
C ALA A 531 38.38 -19.44 -13.49
N SER A 532 37.42 -19.54 -12.58
CA SER A 532 36.59 -18.43 -12.13
C SER A 532 36.38 -18.48 -10.63
N LEU A 533 36.40 -17.30 -10.02
CA LEU A 533 36.21 -17.08 -8.59
C LEU A 533 35.14 -16.02 -8.41
N PHE A 534 34.18 -16.27 -7.52
CA PHE A 534 33.20 -15.28 -7.10
C PHE A 534 33.15 -15.24 -5.57
N TRP A 535 33.31 -14.05 -5.00
CA TRP A 535 33.42 -13.86 -3.56
C TRP A 535 32.52 -12.72 -3.09
N ARG A 536 31.55 -13.06 -2.23
CA ARG A 536 30.78 -12.06 -1.48
C ARG A 536 31.47 -11.78 -0.15
N ALA A 537 32.54 -10.99 -0.20
CA ALA A 537 33.38 -10.64 0.94
C ALA A 537 32.58 -10.00 2.09
N THR A 538 31.58 -9.16 1.75
CA THR A 538 30.63 -8.60 2.73
C THR A 538 29.23 -8.50 2.11
N ARG A 539 28.22 -8.09 2.90
CA ARG A 539 26.88 -7.79 2.35
C ARG A 539 26.89 -6.64 1.32
N ARG A 540 27.95 -5.84 1.29
CA ARG A 540 28.10 -4.67 0.42
C ARG A 540 29.17 -4.84 -0.67
N LEU A 541 30.00 -5.88 -0.62
CA LEU A 541 31.13 -6.05 -1.55
C LEU A 541 31.09 -7.45 -2.16
N ASN A 542 30.92 -7.50 -3.47
CA ASN A 542 31.11 -8.70 -4.28
C ASN A 542 32.33 -8.48 -5.19
N LEU A 543 33.17 -9.50 -5.28
CA LEU A 543 34.34 -9.54 -6.14
C LEU A 543 34.21 -10.75 -7.05
N GLY A 544 34.57 -10.62 -8.31
CA GLY A 544 34.66 -11.72 -9.24
C GLY A 544 35.98 -11.66 -10.01
N GLY A 545 36.49 -12.80 -10.40
CA GLY A 545 37.66 -12.88 -11.28
C GLY A 545 37.60 -14.13 -12.12
N TYR A 546 38.13 -14.06 -13.33
CA TYR A 546 38.27 -15.23 -14.19
C TYR A 546 39.54 -15.15 -15.04
N LEU A 547 39.99 -16.32 -15.46
CA LEU A 547 41.11 -16.53 -16.37
C LEU A 547 40.71 -17.68 -17.31
N SER A 548 40.96 -17.48 -18.60
CA SER A 548 40.81 -18.47 -19.67
C SER A 548 42.07 -18.46 -20.51
N VAL A 549 42.66 -19.63 -20.72
CA VAL A 549 43.74 -19.84 -21.68
C VAL A 549 43.32 -20.97 -22.57
N GLU A 550 43.16 -20.72 -23.86
CA GLU A 550 42.75 -21.74 -24.82
C GLU A 550 43.62 -21.67 -26.08
N ASN A 551 43.95 -22.84 -26.61
CA ASN A 551 44.59 -23.02 -27.89
C ASN A 551 43.60 -23.81 -28.75
N GLU A 552 42.81 -23.10 -29.53
CA GLU A 552 41.99 -23.71 -30.57
C GLU A 552 42.91 -23.90 -31.77
N ALA A 553 43.05 -25.15 -32.21
CA ALA A 553 43.62 -25.39 -33.51
C ALA A 553 42.50 -25.20 -34.52
N ALA A 554 42.78 -24.53 -35.62
CA ALA A 554 42.01 -24.61 -36.84
C ALA A 554 43.05 -24.73 -37.96
N ALA A 555 42.83 -25.61 -38.93
CA ALA A 555 43.87 -26.01 -39.88
C ALA A 555 44.33 -24.89 -40.83
N THR A 556 43.61 -23.77 -40.91
CA THR A 556 43.95 -22.66 -41.82
C THR A 556 44.87 -21.60 -41.22
N PHE A 557 45.09 -21.56 -39.90
CA PHE A 557 45.99 -20.57 -39.28
C PHE A 557 46.74 -21.16 -38.08
N ASP A 558 48.05 -20.95 -38.02
CA ASP A 558 48.86 -21.12 -36.80
C ASP A 558 48.31 -20.16 -35.71
N GLU A 559 47.22 -20.53 -35.03
CA GLU A 559 46.60 -19.68 -34.02
C GLU A 559 47.41 -19.72 -32.73
N ALA A 560 47.79 -18.53 -32.24
CA ALA A 560 48.49 -18.40 -30.97
C ALA A 560 47.51 -18.58 -29.80
N PRO A 561 47.96 -19.11 -28.64
CA PRO A 561 47.10 -19.29 -27.48
C PRO A 561 46.35 -18.00 -27.11
N ARG A 562 45.02 -18.07 -27.02
CA ARG A 562 44.17 -16.98 -26.56
C ARG A 562 44.17 -16.93 -25.04
N PHE A 563 44.63 -15.81 -24.49
CA PHE A 563 44.52 -15.51 -23.07
C PHE A 563 43.41 -14.49 -22.86
N THR A 564 42.45 -14.78 -21.98
CA THR A 564 41.46 -13.81 -21.52
C THR A 564 41.39 -13.81 -20.01
N GLY A 565 41.45 -12.64 -19.38
CA GLY A 565 41.35 -12.50 -17.94
C GLY A 565 40.50 -11.31 -17.57
N GLY A 566 39.74 -11.43 -16.49
CA GLY A 566 38.92 -10.33 -16.01
C GLY A 566 38.72 -10.30 -14.52
N ALA A 567 38.42 -9.11 -14.01
CA ALA A 567 38.10 -8.85 -12.62
C ALA A 567 36.88 -7.93 -12.54
N SER A 568 36.02 -8.19 -11.57
CA SER A 568 34.82 -7.39 -11.30
C SER A 568 34.73 -7.03 -9.83
N VAL A 569 34.29 -5.81 -9.56
CA VAL A 569 34.02 -5.27 -8.23
C VAL A 569 32.63 -4.67 -8.23
N ASN A 570 31.77 -5.12 -7.33
CA ASN A 570 30.47 -4.53 -7.08
C ASN A 570 30.38 -4.12 -5.62
N TYR A 571 30.29 -2.81 -5.37
CA TYR A 571 30.31 -2.22 -4.05
C TYR A 571 29.08 -1.34 -3.80
N ALA A 572 28.23 -1.75 -2.85
CA ALA A 572 27.14 -0.94 -2.32
C ALA A 572 27.69 0.06 -1.29
N VAL A 573 28.15 1.22 -1.78
CA VAL A 573 28.66 2.34 -0.96
C VAL A 573 27.65 2.71 0.15
N SER A 574 26.37 2.73 -0.20
CA SER A 574 25.24 2.92 0.72
C SER A 574 24.01 2.15 0.20
N PRO A 575 22.90 2.05 0.95
CA PRO A 575 21.65 1.46 0.44
C PRO A 575 21.09 2.15 -0.81
N ARG A 576 21.54 3.38 -1.10
CA ARG A 576 21.09 4.20 -2.23
C ARG A 576 22.17 4.42 -3.29
N SER A 577 23.37 3.87 -3.12
CA SER A 577 24.48 4.10 -4.06
C SER A 577 25.32 2.85 -4.29
N THR A 578 25.54 2.52 -5.56
CA THR A 578 26.31 1.36 -5.98
C THR A 578 27.40 1.77 -6.96
N LEU A 579 28.59 1.19 -6.78
CA LEU A 579 29.73 1.32 -7.67
C LEU A 579 30.04 -0.06 -8.26
N SER A 580 30.19 -0.12 -9.57
CA SER A 580 30.57 -1.31 -10.30
C SER A 580 31.80 -1.00 -11.16
N LEU A 581 32.79 -1.87 -11.11
CA LEU A 581 33.97 -1.83 -11.98
C LEU A 581 34.15 -3.21 -12.59
N ASN A 582 34.28 -3.29 -13.91
CA ASN A 582 34.69 -4.50 -14.61
C ASN A 582 35.93 -4.18 -15.43
N VAL A 583 36.93 -5.04 -15.37
CA VAL A 583 38.13 -4.93 -16.19
C VAL A 583 38.37 -6.28 -16.85
N GLN A 584 38.60 -6.27 -18.15
CA GLN A 584 38.88 -7.44 -18.96
C GLN A 584 40.08 -7.15 -19.83
N GLY A 585 40.99 -8.11 -19.93
CA GLY A 585 42.08 -8.12 -20.88
C GLY A 585 42.01 -9.36 -21.75
N GLN A 586 42.35 -9.24 -23.02
CA GLN A 586 42.60 -10.39 -23.89
C GLN A 586 43.92 -10.21 -24.64
N GLN A 587 44.57 -11.33 -24.94
CA GLN A 587 45.72 -11.43 -25.82
C GLN A 587 45.45 -12.56 -26.82
N TYR A 588 45.58 -12.25 -28.11
CA TYR A 588 45.33 -13.19 -29.20
C TYR A 588 46.07 -12.73 -30.47
N ASN A 589 46.80 -13.63 -31.14
CA ASN A 589 47.51 -13.38 -32.41
C ASN A 589 48.30 -12.05 -32.47
N GLY A 590 49.14 -11.79 -31.45
CA GLY A 590 49.94 -10.55 -31.37
C GLY A 590 49.13 -9.28 -31.07
N GLN A 591 47.84 -9.42 -30.76
CA GLN A 591 46.96 -8.32 -30.36
C GLN A 591 46.68 -8.39 -28.86
N ASN A 592 46.81 -7.26 -28.18
CA ASN A 592 46.45 -7.09 -26.77
C ASN A 592 45.33 -6.08 -26.68
N SER A 593 44.25 -6.38 -25.96
CA SER A 593 43.24 -5.37 -25.65
C SER A 593 42.79 -5.41 -24.21
N VAL A 594 42.54 -4.24 -23.63
CA VAL A 594 42.01 -4.06 -22.29
C VAL A 594 40.75 -3.20 -22.36
N ILE A 595 39.69 -3.63 -21.69
CA ILE A 595 38.46 -2.88 -21.51
C ILE A 595 38.21 -2.72 -20.01
N ALA A 596 37.95 -1.49 -19.57
CA ALA A 596 37.59 -1.16 -18.21
C ALA A 596 36.29 -0.35 -18.18
N ASP A 597 35.25 -0.89 -17.56
CA ASP A 597 33.93 -0.28 -17.40
C ASP A 597 33.70 0.12 -15.94
N LEU A 598 33.42 1.39 -15.73
CA LEU A 598 33.05 1.97 -14.45
C LEU A 598 31.59 2.45 -14.50
N SER A 599 30.78 2.08 -13.50
CA SER A 599 29.41 2.55 -13.34
C SER A 599 29.14 2.92 -11.90
N TYR A 600 28.73 4.17 -11.67
CA TYR A 600 28.22 4.65 -10.39
C TYR A 600 26.75 5.02 -10.51
N ARG A 601 25.91 4.49 -9.62
CA ARG A 601 24.46 4.79 -9.56
C ARG A 601 24.11 5.32 -8.18
N TYR A 602 23.32 6.39 -8.12
CA TYR A 602 22.84 7.01 -6.90
C TYR A 602 21.36 7.37 -6.97
N ALA A 603 20.56 6.77 -6.09
CA ALA A 603 19.13 7.05 -5.93
C ALA A 603 18.91 8.11 -4.84
N ARG A 604 18.19 9.18 -5.16
CA ARG A 604 17.82 10.25 -4.21
C ARG A 604 16.56 9.88 -3.44
N GLU A 605 16.27 10.64 -2.37
CA GLU A 605 15.09 10.38 -1.51
C GLU A 605 13.75 10.60 -2.23
N ASN A 606 13.73 11.52 -3.19
CA ASN A 606 12.58 11.81 -4.04
C ASN A 606 12.38 10.79 -5.17
N GLY A 607 13.25 9.77 -5.28
CA GLY A 607 13.18 8.73 -6.30
C GLY A 607 13.97 9.02 -7.58
N ASP A 608 14.62 10.18 -7.71
CA ASP A 608 15.50 10.47 -8.85
C ASP A 608 16.69 9.50 -8.86
N LEU A 609 17.20 9.21 -10.06
CA LEU A 609 18.39 8.38 -10.25
C LEU A 609 19.45 9.14 -11.05
N VAL A 610 20.66 9.21 -10.49
CA VAL A 610 21.86 9.69 -11.19
C VAL A 610 22.72 8.47 -11.52
N THR A 611 23.10 8.33 -12.79
CA THR A 611 24.03 7.29 -13.25
C THR A 611 25.20 7.95 -13.95
N VAL A 612 26.42 7.56 -13.59
CA VAL A 612 27.66 7.93 -14.26
C VAL A 612 28.29 6.65 -14.79
N GLN A 613 28.56 6.60 -16.09
CA GLN A 613 29.24 5.50 -16.74
C GLN A 613 30.50 6.02 -17.42
N ALA A 614 31.57 5.24 -17.36
CA ALA A 614 32.80 5.51 -18.08
C ALA A 614 33.38 4.19 -18.58
N ARG A 615 33.89 4.18 -19.81
CA ARG A 615 34.58 3.05 -20.41
C ARG A 615 35.93 3.51 -20.93
N HIS A 616 36.94 2.69 -20.71
CA HIS A 616 38.24 2.82 -21.35
C HIS A 616 38.53 1.51 -22.10
N GLY A 617 38.70 1.60 -23.41
CA GLY A 617 39.22 0.54 -24.26
C GLY A 617 40.64 0.90 -24.70
N SER A 618 41.54 -0.07 -24.69
CA SER A 618 42.80 0.03 -25.42
C SER A 618 43.04 -1.24 -26.20
N ARG A 619 43.55 -1.10 -27.43
CA ARG A 619 43.92 -2.20 -28.32
C ARG A 619 45.26 -1.91 -28.95
N TYR A 620 46.15 -2.88 -28.91
CA TYR A 620 47.43 -2.88 -29.60
C TYR A 620 47.43 -4.07 -30.56
N ALA A 621 47.82 -3.87 -31.82
CA ALA A 621 47.86 -4.93 -32.82
C ALA A 621 49.15 -4.83 -33.66
N GLU A 622 50.07 -5.78 -33.48
CA GLU A 622 51.39 -5.77 -34.12
C GLU A 622 51.36 -5.78 -35.66
N LEU A 623 50.29 -6.31 -36.27
CA LEU A 623 50.17 -6.50 -37.72
C LEU A 623 49.57 -5.30 -38.48
N TYR A 624 48.79 -4.45 -37.82
CA TYR A 624 47.94 -3.45 -38.50
C TYR A 624 48.20 -2.01 -38.05
N ASP A 625 48.70 -1.81 -36.83
CA ASP A 625 48.86 -0.48 -36.26
C ASP A 625 50.18 -0.39 -35.50
N ASN A 626 51.08 0.48 -35.94
CA ASN A 626 52.31 0.79 -35.21
C ASN A 626 52.02 1.68 -33.99
N GLY A 627 50.99 1.37 -33.18
CA GLY A 627 50.51 2.22 -32.08
C GLY A 627 49.46 1.55 -31.18
N MET A 628 49.28 2.09 -29.96
CA MET A 628 48.14 1.74 -29.10
C MET A 628 46.93 2.59 -29.46
N ASN A 629 45.83 1.94 -29.79
CA ASN A 629 44.53 2.57 -29.99
C ASN A 629 43.83 2.66 -28.66
N MET A 630 43.30 3.84 -28.34
CA MET A 630 42.56 4.08 -27.10
C MET A 630 41.21 4.66 -27.46
N GLU A 631 40.17 4.16 -26.82
CA GLU A 631 38.81 4.64 -26.93
C GLU A 631 38.28 4.89 -25.52
N ASN A 632 37.73 6.07 -25.29
CA ASN A 632 37.21 6.44 -23.99
C ASN A 632 35.81 6.97 -24.17
N SER A 633 34.90 6.56 -23.31
CA SER A 633 33.52 7.04 -23.33
C SER A 633 33.09 7.44 -21.93
N ILE A 634 32.27 8.48 -21.82
CA ILE A 634 31.64 8.88 -20.57
C ILE A 634 30.18 9.23 -20.81
N MET A 635 29.31 8.87 -19.85
CA MET A 635 27.91 9.26 -19.89
C MET A 635 27.39 9.60 -18.49
N LEU A 636 26.69 10.73 -18.40
CA LEU A 636 25.89 11.14 -17.26
C LEU A 636 24.41 11.02 -17.61
N SER A 637 23.67 10.23 -16.84
CA SER A 637 22.22 10.10 -16.95
C SER A 637 21.53 10.62 -15.69
N TYR A 638 20.47 11.41 -15.86
CA TYR A 638 19.59 11.85 -14.79
C TYR A 638 18.14 11.49 -15.11
N MET A 639 17.55 10.64 -14.28
CA MET A 639 16.18 10.14 -14.42
C MET A 639 15.29 10.69 -13.30
N VAL A 640 14.13 11.20 -13.68
CA VAL A 640 13.10 11.72 -12.78
C VAL A 640 11.81 10.91 -12.97
N PRO A 641 11.28 10.28 -11.90
CA PRO A 641 9.96 9.66 -11.96
C PRO A 641 8.84 10.71 -11.91
N ILE A 642 7.86 10.59 -12.81
CA ILE A 642 6.70 11.48 -12.91
C ILE A 642 5.43 10.64 -12.96
N GLU A 643 4.46 10.92 -12.09
CA GLU A 643 3.13 10.29 -12.17
C GLU A 643 2.24 11.04 -13.17
N VAL A 644 1.74 10.32 -14.17
CA VAL A 644 0.85 10.87 -15.20
C VAL A 644 -0.57 10.34 -14.95
N PRO A 645 -1.57 11.20 -14.74
CA PRO A 645 -2.97 10.79 -14.57
C PRO A 645 -3.50 10.07 -15.82
N THR A 646 -4.26 9.00 -15.63
CA THR A 646 -4.88 8.20 -16.68
C THR A 646 -6.40 8.37 -16.70
N VAL A 647 -7.14 7.44 -16.08
CA VAL A 647 -8.61 7.44 -16.05
C VAL A 647 -9.11 7.70 -14.63
N SER A 648 -10.25 8.37 -14.53
CA SER A 648 -10.93 8.55 -13.25
C SER A 648 -11.26 7.21 -12.61
N ARG A 649 -11.10 7.14 -11.29
CA ARG A 649 -11.46 5.95 -10.52
C ARG A 649 -12.95 5.68 -10.61
N ARG A 650 -13.31 4.46 -11.01
CA ARG A 650 -14.70 3.99 -11.09
C ARG A 650 -15.14 3.18 -9.88
N ASP A 651 -14.24 2.93 -8.95
CA ASP A 651 -14.47 2.12 -7.74
C ASP A 651 -14.84 2.97 -6.51
N VAL A 652 -14.88 4.30 -6.67
CA VAL A 652 -15.23 5.26 -5.62
C VAL A 652 -16.25 6.27 -6.11
N ALA A 653 -17.08 6.78 -5.20
CA ALA A 653 -18.09 7.80 -5.43
C ALA A 653 -18.02 8.88 -4.34
N THR A 654 -18.50 10.08 -4.67
CA THR A 654 -18.64 11.17 -3.71
C THR A 654 -20.09 11.21 -3.20
N VAL A 655 -20.27 11.14 -1.88
CA VAL A 655 -21.57 11.35 -1.24
C VAL A 655 -21.63 12.77 -0.71
N ARG A 656 -22.66 13.52 -1.06
CA ARG A 656 -22.90 14.89 -0.58
C ARG A 656 -24.24 14.95 0.11
N GLY A 657 -24.45 15.95 0.93
CA GLY A 657 -25.74 16.13 1.55
C GLY A 657 -25.86 17.42 2.33
N ARG A 658 -27.06 17.66 2.84
CA ARG A 658 -27.35 18.83 3.65
C ARG A 658 -28.20 18.44 4.86
N ALA A 659 -27.75 18.81 6.05
CA ALA A 659 -28.57 18.81 7.26
C ALA A 659 -29.20 20.19 7.42
N PHE A 660 -30.52 20.25 7.54
CA PHE A 660 -31.23 21.52 7.67
C PHE A 660 -32.47 21.37 8.56
N ASP A 661 -32.87 22.48 9.17
CA ASP A 661 -34.14 22.60 9.87
C ASP A 661 -35.28 22.66 8.83
N GLN A 662 -36.19 21.68 8.90
CA GLN A 662 -37.30 21.53 7.97
C GLN A 662 -38.31 22.69 8.05
N GLU A 663 -38.45 23.33 9.21
CA GLU A 663 -39.40 24.44 9.39
C GLU A 663 -38.86 25.74 8.78
N THR A 664 -37.56 26.00 8.95
CA THR A 664 -36.94 27.28 8.56
C THR A 664 -36.11 27.22 7.27
N GLY A 665 -35.74 26.02 6.82
CA GLY A 665 -34.81 25.79 5.69
C GLY A 665 -33.35 26.16 6.00
N THR A 666 -33.04 26.52 7.25
CA THR A 666 -31.70 26.94 7.66
C THR A 666 -30.78 25.73 7.82
N GLY A 667 -29.52 25.88 7.43
CA GLY A 667 -28.51 24.84 7.55
C GLY A 667 -28.14 24.59 9.01
N LEU A 668 -27.98 23.32 9.39
CA LEU A 668 -27.55 22.94 10.73
C LEU A 668 -26.07 22.64 10.73
N SER A 669 -25.27 23.48 11.40
CA SER A 669 -23.83 23.32 11.50
C SER A 669 -23.41 22.35 12.60
N ASN A 670 -22.21 21.79 12.45
CA ASN A 670 -21.58 20.89 13.41
C ASN A 670 -22.35 19.59 13.71
N VAL A 671 -23.27 19.18 12.83
CA VAL A 671 -23.92 17.87 12.88
C VAL A 671 -22.90 16.83 12.40
N VAL A 672 -22.62 15.83 13.23
CA VAL A 672 -21.68 14.75 12.91
C VAL A 672 -22.43 13.59 12.28
N LEU A 673 -22.18 13.34 11.00
CA LEU A 673 -22.67 12.19 10.25
C LEU A 673 -21.58 11.13 10.14
N LYS A 674 -21.98 9.87 10.29
CA LYS A 674 -21.12 8.71 10.12
C LYS A 674 -21.67 7.80 9.02
N LEU A 675 -20.83 7.46 8.05
CA LEU A 675 -21.10 6.47 7.00
C LEU A 675 -20.14 5.29 7.26
N ASP A 676 -20.60 4.32 8.05
CA ASP A 676 -19.74 3.32 8.71
C ASP A 676 -18.58 3.95 9.51
N ARG A 677 -17.32 3.80 9.06
CA ARG A 677 -16.14 4.40 9.71
C ARG A 677 -15.82 5.82 9.23
N LEU A 678 -16.45 6.28 8.15
CA LEU A 678 -16.21 7.61 7.61
C LEU A 678 -17.03 8.63 8.39
N VAL A 679 -16.45 9.80 8.65
CA VAL A 679 -17.09 10.89 9.37
C VAL A 679 -17.10 12.15 8.51
N ALA A 680 -18.24 12.83 8.48
CA ALA A 680 -18.40 14.16 7.91
C ALA A 680 -19.15 15.07 8.89
N ILE A 681 -18.68 16.30 9.05
CA ILE A 681 -19.27 17.32 9.91
C ILE A 681 -19.84 18.41 9.03
N THR A 682 -21.09 18.82 9.29
CA THR A 682 -21.74 19.86 8.50
C THR A 682 -21.10 21.24 8.70
N ASP A 683 -21.00 22.00 7.62
CA ASP A 683 -20.56 23.40 7.63
C ASP A 683 -21.64 24.36 8.16
N GLU A 684 -21.35 25.67 8.17
CA GLU A 684 -22.28 26.71 8.62
C GLU A 684 -23.62 26.74 7.86
N ASN A 685 -23.64 26.21 6.63
CA ASN A 685 -24.83 26.13 5.77
C ASN A 685 -25.49 24.75 5.80
N GLY A 686 -25.00 23.84 6.65
CA GLY A 686 -25.50 22.49 6.83
C GLY A 686 -24.97 21.47 5.82
N TYR A 687 -24.02 21.82 4.94
CA TYR A 687 -23.51 20.88 3.95
C TYR A 687 -22.46 19.93 4.52
N PHE A 688 -22.53 18.67 4.12
CA PHE A 688 -21.53 17.65 4.42
C PHE A 688 -21.14 16.88 3.15
N MET A 689 -19.94 16.29 3.15
CA MET A 689 -19.50 15.42 2.07
C MET A 689 -18.58 14.31 2.54
N PHE A 690 -18.68 13.17 1.88
CA PHE A 690 -17.74 12.06 1.91
C PHE A 690 -17.07 11.99 0.53
N PRO A 691 -15.83 12.49 0.38
CA PRO A 691 -15.22 12.73 -0.93
C PRO A 691 -14.97 11.45 -1.74
N SER A 692 -14.60 10.36 -1.06
CA SER A 692 -14.14 9.11 -1.69
C SER A 692 -14.66 7.90 -0.94
N VAL A 693 -15.90 7.51 -1.22
CA VAL A 693 -16.54 6.31 -0.65
C VAL A 693 -16.43 5.18 -1.66
N LYS A 694 -15.92 4.02 -1.25
CA LYS A 694 -15.92 2.84 -2.16
C LYS A 694 -17.35 2.47 -2.54
N LEU A 695 -17.55 1.92 -3.74
CA LEU A 695 -18.87 1.41 -4.12
C LEU A 695 -19.28 0.26 -3.18
N GLY A 696 -20.54 0.29 -2.72
CA GLY A 696 -21.05 -0.61 -1.69
C GLY A 696 -22.31 -0.08 -1.01
N VAL A 697 -22.80 -0.84 -0.03
CA VAL A 697 -23.97 -0.49 0.80
C VAL A 697 -23.46 -0.03 2.16
N TYR A 698 -23.87 1.15 2.59
CA TYR A 698 -23.44 1.77 3.85
C TYR A 698 -24.61 2.27 4.67
N ASP A 699 -24.48 2.25 6.01
CA ASP A 699 -25.45 2.88 6.89
C ASP A 699 -25.02 4.29 7.29
N LEU A 700 -25.84 5.29 6.94
CA LEU A 700 -25.71 6.66 7.42
C LEU A 700 -26.33 6.78 8.81
N THR A 701 -25.55 7.27 9.76
CA THR A 701 -25.93 7.43 11.17
C THR A 701 -25.52 8.80 11.70
N LEU A 702 -26.11 9.20 12.84
CA LEU A 702 -25.80 10.45 13.54
C LEU A 702 -25.06 10.14 14.84
N ALA A 703 -24.01 10.90 15.14
CA ALA A 703 -23.36 10.82 16.45
C ALA A 703 -24.11 11.72 17.45
N GLY A 704 -24.85 11.09 18.38
CA GLY A 704 -25.80 11.76 19.28
C GLY A 704 -25.24 12.86 20.20
N GLY A 705 -23.92 13.02 20.31
CA GLY A 705 -23.28 14.08 21.11
C GLY A 705 -23.17 15.44 20.43
N SER A 706 -23.54 15.55 19.15
CA SER A 706 -23.32 16.75 18.30
C SER A 706 -24.60 17.38 17.74
N LEU A 707 -25.76 16.88 18.16
CA LEU A 707 -27.04 17.41 17.68
C LEU A 707 -27.32 18.78 18.31
N PRO A 708 -27.77 19.78 17.54
CA PRO A 708 -28.28 21.03 18.10
C PRO A 708 -29.35 20.74 19.15
N VAL A 709 -29.32 21.46 20.28
CA VAL A 709 -30.15 21.15 21.45
C VAL A 709 -31.63 21.12 21.08
N GLY A 710 -32.25 19.97 21.27
CA GLY A 710 -33.68 19.76 21.00
C GLY A 710 -34.03 19.50 19.53
N MET A 711 -33.05 19.41 18.61
CA MET A 711 -33.30 18.99 17.22
C MET A 711 -33.22 17.47 17.09
N ILE A 712 -34.14 16.91 16.31
CA ILE A 712 -34.24 15.47 16.02
C ILE A 712 -34.39 15.27 14.49
N PRO A 713 -33.74 14.26 13.91
CA PRO A 713 -33.90 13.95 12.49
C PRO A 713 -35.31 13.43 12.23
N THR A 714 -35.93 13.84 11.13
CA THR A 714 -37.19 13.23 10.64
C THR A 714 -36.93 12.03 9.75
N LEU A 715 -35.72 11.94 9.20
CA LEU A 715 -35.24 10.75 8.50
C LEU A 715 -34.96 9.63 9.51
N GLU A 716 -35.53 8.44 9.27
CA GLU A 716 -35.28 7.25 10.08
C GLU A 716 -33.81 6.85 9.98
N MET A 717 -33.15 6.73 11.13
CA MET A 717 -31.72 6.38 11.24
C MET A 717 -31.57 5.06 12.03
N PRO A 718 -30.65 4.14 11.63
CA PRO A 718 -29.70 4.22 10.50
C PRO A 718 -30.38 4.20 9.12
N ARG A 719 -29.88 4.98 8.17
CA ARG A 719 -30.36 5.04 6.79
C ARG A 719 -29.41 4.33 5.83
N PRO A 720 -29.82 3.26 5.12
CA PRO A 720 -28.97 2.62 4.12
C PRO A 720 -28.76 3.54 2.90
N VAL A 721 -27.52 3.54 2.40
CA VAL A 721 -27.03 4.30 1.24
C VAL A 721 -26.35 3.32 0.29
N ASP A 722 -27.01 3.08 -0.84
CA ASP A 722 -26.53 2.19 -1.90
C ASP A 722 -25.72 2.98 -2.93
N LEU A 723 -24.41 2.74 -2.98
CA LEU A 723 -23.50 3.35 -3.94
C LEU A 723 -23.15 2.34 -5.03
N TYR A 724 -23.94 2.35 -6.10
CA TYR A 724 -23.64 1.65 -7.35
C TYR A 724 -23.13 2.64 -8.41
N PHE A 725 -22.53 2.13 -9.49
CA PHE A 725 -21.77 2.89 -10.50
C PHE A 725 -22.34 4.30 -10.79
N ASP A 726 -21.46 5.30 -10.69
CA ASP A 726 -21.67 6.72 -11.05
C ASP A 726 -22.65 7.55 -10.20
N ALA A 727 -23.13 7.05 -9.05
CA ALA A 727 -24.01 7.84 -8.20
C ALA A 727 -23.22 8.79 -7.28
N GLY A 728 -23.04 10.04 -7.74
CA GLY A 728 -22.92 11.17 -6.82
C GLY A 728 -24.19 11.28 -5.97
N ALA A 729 -24.24 10.54 -4.86
CA ALA A 729 -25.44 10.47 -4.02
C ALA A 729 -25.59 11.76 -3.23
N THR A 730 -26.73 12.45 -3.41
CA THR A 730 -27.09 13.60 -2.58
C THR A 730 -28.11 13.16 -1.53
N ILE A 731 -27.81 13.38 -0.25
CA ILE A 731 -28.65 12.96 0.88
C ILE A 731 -29.03 14.18 1.70
N ASP A 732 -30.31 14.49 1.71
CA ASP A 732 -30.86 15.53 2.57
C ASP A 732 -31.33 14.91 3.89
N VAL A 733 -30.88 15.50 5.00
CA VAL A 733 -31.23 15.06 6.36
C VAL A 733 -32.03 16.18 7.03
N PRO A 734 -33.36 16.16 6.90
CA PRO A 734 -34.21 17.14 7.56
C PRO A 734 -34.27 16.89 9.07
N PHE A 735 -34.27 17.99 9.83
CA PHE A 735 -34.43 18.01 11.28
C PHE A 735 -35.64 18.83 11.66
N ILE A 736 -36.28 18.47 12.77
CA ILE A 736 -37.31 19.27 13.44
C ILE A 736 -36.93 19.49 14.89
N ARG A 737 -37.51 20.51 15.51
CA ARG A 737 -37.36 20.72 16.94
C ARG A 737 -38.34 19.82 17.70
N GLY A 738 -37.81 18.94 18.54
CA GLY A 738 -38.57 18.05 19.39
C GLY A 738 -39.35 18.81 20.47
N ALA A 739 -40.46 18.22 20.91
CA ALA A 739 -41.32 18.79 21.92
C ALA A 739 -40.65 18.79 23.31
N THR A 740 -41.08 19.73 24.15
CA THR A 740 -40.72 19.82 25.55
C THR A 740 -41.98 19.59 26.40
N ILE A 741 -41.86 18.69 27.37
CA ILE A 741 -42.84 18.50 28.43
C ILE A 741 -42.18 18.89 29.75
N ALA A 742 -42.63 20.00 30.31
CA ALA A 742 -42.20 20.51 31.60
C ALA A 742 -43.36 20.47 32.60
N GLY A 743 -43.04 20.59 33.87
CA GLY A 743 -44.09 20.66 34.88
C GLY A 743 -43.58 20.77 36.29
N LYS A 744 -44.52 20.85 37.22
CA LYS A 744 -44.23 21.01 38.64
C LYS A 744 -45.15 20.16 39.50
N VAL A 745 -44.57 19.52 40.52
CA VAL A 745 -45.31 18.87 41.59
C VAL A 745 -45.41 19.84 42.76
N GLN A 746 -46.59 20.42 42.96
CA GLN A 746 -46.83 21.54 43.88
C GLN A 746 -47.68 21.08 45.06
N LEU A 747 -47.17 21.28 46.29
CA LEU A 747 -47.94 21.07 47.51
C LEU A 747 -48.80 22.30 47.80
N TYR A 748 -50.08 22.07 48.05
CA TYR A 748 -51.08 23.04 48.46
C TYR A 748 -51.45 22.81 49.92
N GLU A 749 -51.27 23.84 50.74
CA GLU A 749 -51.53 23.81 52.18
C GLU A 749 -52.54 24.91 52.54
N PRO A 750 -53.39 24.67 53.55
CA PRO A 750 -54.31 25.70 54.02
C PRO A 750 -53.55 26.83 54.70
N ASP A 751 -54.11 28.03 54.61
CA ASP A 751 -53.58 29.21 55.29
C ASP A 751 -53.40 28.93 56.80
N ALA A 752 -52.29 29.38 57.40
CA ALA A 752 -52.01 29.15 58.81
C ALA A 752 -53.10 29.71 59.75
N SER A 753 -53.89 30.69 59.28
CA SER A 753 -55.06 31.22 59.97
C SER A 753 -56.29 30.29 60.00
N LEU A 754 -56.36 29.32 59.08
CA LEU A 754 -57.42 28.31 58.98
C LEU A 754 -57.06 27.01 59.72
N LEU A 755 -55.79 26.83 60.09
CA LEU A 755 -55.36 25.73 60.94
C LEU A 755 -55.89 25.97 62.37
N PRO A 756 -56.51 24.98 63.02
CA PRO A 756 -56.97 25.15 64.39
C PRO A 756 -55.76 25.48 65.28
N SER A 757 -55.78 26.68 65.90
CA SER A 757 -54.84 26.97 66.98
C SER A 757 -55.00 25.86 68.02
N GLN A 758 -53.88 25.30 68.49
CA GLN A 758 -53.89 24.31 69.57
C GLN A 758 -54.41 24.96 70.86
N THR A 759 -55.72 25.15 70.95
CA THR A 759 -56.42 25.61 72.15
C THR A 759 -57.09 24.39 72.73
N PHE A 760 -56.57 23.93 73.86
CA PHE A 760 -57.13 22.82 74.64
C PHE A 760 -58.63 23.06 74.89
N VAL A 761 -59.49 22.18 74.37
CA VAL A 761 -60.93 22.19 74.68
C VAL A 761 -61.14 21.44 75.99
N ARG A 762 -61.59 22.14 77.05
CA ARG A 762 -62.12 21.51 78.27
C ARG A 762 -63.42 20.77 77.93
N VAL A 763 -63.51 19.51 78.34
CA VAL A 763 -64.68 18.63 78.14
C VAL A 763 -65.92 19.27 78.78
N GLY A 764 -66.96 19.57 77.97
CA GLY A 764 -68.27 20.00 78.48
C GLY A 764 -69.15 20.88 77.58
N GLN A 765 -68.63 21.47 76.50
CA GLN A 765 -69.44 22.25 75.55
C GLN A 765 -69.25 21.77 74.12
N GLY A 766 -70.36 21.43 73.45
CA GLY A 766 -70.37 21.00 72.06
C GLY A 766 -70.06 22.17 71.12
N VAL A 767 -68.82 22.24 70.63
CA VAL A 767 -68.44 23.07 69.50
C VAL A 767 -68.19 22.14 68.32
N LYS A 768 -68.95 22.31 67.23
CA LYS A 768 -68.65 21.66 65.95
C LYS A 768 -67.26 22.13 65.51
N ALA A 769 -66.35 21.19 65.23
CA ALA A 769 -65.09 21.51 64.58
C ALA A 769 -65.38 22.31 63.29
N PRO A 770 -64.58 23.34 62.96
CA PRO A 770 -64.70 23.99 61.66
C PRO A 770 -64.60 22.93 60.55
N PRO A 771 -65.39 23.05 59.47
CA PRO A 771 -65.28 22.15 58.33
C PRO A 771 -63.83 22.17 57.82
N PRO A 772 -63.31 21.03 57.32
CA PRO A 772 -61.99 21.01 56.69
C PRO A 772 -61.96 22.07 55.57
N PRO A 773 -60.82 22.74 55.38
CA PRO A 773 -60.68 23.72 54.31
C PRO A 773 -61.02 23.08 52.98
N THR A 774 -61.83 23.78 52.20
CA THR A 774 -62.19 23.42 50.83
C THR A 774 -60.97 23.58 49.92
N SER A 775 -60.95 22.92 48.76
CA SER A 775 -59.82 23.03 47.81
C SER A 775 -59.54 24.47 47.34
N GLU A 776 -60.53 25.37 47.42
CA GLU A 776 -60.36 26.82 47.16
C GLU A 776 -59.60 27.56 48.27
N GLU A 777 -59.55 27.00 49.49
CA GLU A 777 -58.88 27.59 50.66
C GLU A 777 -57.41 27.11 50.83
N LEU A 778 -56.96 26.20 49.95
CA LEU A 778 -55.57 25.73 49.92
C LEU A 778 -54.71 26.64 49.03
N LYS A 779 -53.60 27.12 49.56
CA LYS A 779 -52.63 27.95 48.84
C LYS A 779 -51.37 27.17 48.50
N PRO A 780 -50.71 27.46 47.36
CA PRO A 780 -49.45 26.83 47.01
C PRO A 780 -48.39 27.15 48.07
N SER A 781 -47.82 26.11 48.68
CA SER A 781 -46.82 26.24 49.75
C SER A 781 -45.41 26.06 49.22
N ARG A 782 -45.08 24.85 48.74
CA ARG A 782 -43.75 24.51 48.23
C ARG A 782 -43.81 23.39 47.20
N GLY A 783 -42.82 23.34 46.32
CA GLY A 783 -42.65 22.20 45.41
C GLY A 783 -42.15 20.95 46.14
N LEU A 784 -42.53 19.79 45.61
CA LEU A 784 -42.12 18.48 46.12
C LEU A 784 -40.96 17.93 45.28
N GLY A 785 -39.73 18.08 45.80
CA GLY A 785 -38.53 17.50 45.20
C GLY A 785 -38.36 16.00 45.49
N GLY A 786 -37.68 15.29 44.58
CA GLY A 786 -37.41 13.86 44.70
C GLY A 786 -38.57 12.94 44.32
N ILE A 787 -39.59 13.45 43.62
CA ILE A 787 -40.70 12.67 43.07
C ILE A 787 -40.28 12.14 41.69
N LEU A 788 -40.47 10.84 41.46
CA LEU A 788 -40.17 10.21 40.18
C LEU A 788 -41.27 10.55 39.16
N VAL A 789 -40.87 11.17 38.06
CA VAL A 789 -41.70 11.45 36.89
C VAL A 789 -41.27 10.55 35.75
N GLU A 790 -42.23 9.86 35.13
CA GLU A 790 -42.03 9.04 33.94
C GLU A 790 -42.84 9.60 32.78
N VAL A 791 -42.23 9.73 31.60
CA VAL A 791 -42.92 10.05 30.34
C VAL A 791 -42.77 8.89 29.37
N ARG A 792 -43.89 8.47 28.78
CA ARG A 792 -43.95 7.30 27.90
C ARG A 792 -44.71 7.59 26.61
N SER A 793 -44.18 7.10 25.49
CA SER A 793 -44.87 7.01 24.19
C SER A 793 -44.44 5.72 23.49
N GLY A 794 -45.35 4.77 23.31
CA GLY A 794 -45.03 3.42 22.83
C GLY A 794 -43.94 2.74 23.70
N ASP A 795 -42.83 2.37 23.08
CA ASP A 795 -41.65 1.76 23.73
C ASP A 795 -40.67 2.80 24.32
N GLN A 796 -40.85 4.09 24.02
CA GLN A 796 -39.99 5.17 24.53
C GLN A 796 -40.39 5.52 25.97
N VAL A 797 -39.46 5.38 26.92
CA VAL A 797 -39.67 5.68 28.34
C VAL A 797 -38.53 6.55 28.87
N TYR A 798 -38.87 7.72 29.40
CA TYR A 798 -37.94 8.62 30.05
C TYR A 798 -38.34 8.82 31.51
N ARG A 799 -37.35 8.86 32.41
CA ARG A 799 -37.57 9.01 33.86
C ARG A 799 -36.68 10.09 34.43
N ARG A 800 -37.21 10.92 35.33
CA ARG A 800 -36.45 11.97 36.03
C ARG A 800 -37.07 12.24 37.40
N LEU A 801 -36.24 12.61 38.38
CA LEU A 801 -36.70 13.10 39.67
C LEU A 801 -36.96 14.61 39.61
N THR A 802 -38.01 15.08 40.29
CA THR A 802 -38.23 16.52 40.47
C THR A 802 -37.09 17.16 41.25
N ASN A 803 -36.73 18.40 40.86
CA ASN A 803 -35.70 19.19 41.54
C ASN A 803 -36.17 19.70 42.92
N GLY A 804 -35.34 20.44 43.66
CA GLY A 804 -35.71 20.99 44.98
C GLY A 804 -36.94 21.91 44.99
N ASN A 805 -37.33 22.46 43.83
CA ASN A 805 -38.51 23.29 43.62
C ASN A 805 -39.72 22.50 43.12
N GLY A 806 -39.62 21.16 43.04
CA GLY A 806 -40.68 20.29 42.54
C GLY A 806 -40.82 20.26 41.01
N GLU A 807 -39.89 20.85 40.26
CA GLU A 807 -39.98 20.98 38.80
C GLU A 807 -39.34 19.78 38.10
N PHE A 808 -39.86 19.45 36.92
CA PHE A 808 -39.30 18.49 35.99
C PHE A 808 -39.36 19.01 34.56
N ARG A 809 -38.48 18.50 33.70
CA ARG A 809 -38.41 18.87 32.28
C ARG A 809 -37.87 17.73 31.44
N PHE A 810 -38.57 17.40 30.36
CA PHE A 810 -38.17 16.47 29.30
C PHE A 810 -38.18 17.23 27.98
N ALA A 811 -37.03 17.34 27.31
CA ALA A 811 -36.89 18.10 26.07
C ALA A 811 -36.35 17.20 24.95
N GLY A 812 -36.66 17.53 23.71
CA GLY A 812 -36.25 16.74 22.53
C GLY A 812 -37.09 15.48 22.33
N LEU A 813 -38.36 15.51 22.75
CA LEU A 813 -39.29 14.40 22.55
C LEU A 813 -39.79 14.39 21.11
N GLN A 814 -39.95 13.20 20.55
CA GLN A 814 -40.58 13.03 19.25
C GLN A 814 -42.04 13.53 19.29
N PRO A 815 -42.54 14.19 18.22
CA PRO A 815 -43.94 14.55 18.13
C PRO A 815 -44.84 13.32 18.24
N GLY A 816 -45.96 13.46 18.96
CA GLY A 816 -46.91 12.38 19.17
C GLY A 816 -47.55 12.41 20.56
N THR A 817 -48.30 11.36 20.88
CA THR A 817 -49.00 11.25 22.16
C THR A 817 -48.05 10.75 23.25
N TRP A 818 -47.95 11.50 24.34
CA TRP A 818 -47.15 11.18 25.52
C TRP A 818 -48.02 11.04 26.76
N THR A 819 -47.71 10.05 27.59
CA THR A 819 -48.30 9.89 28.92
C THR A 819 -47.25 10.25 29.96
N VAL A 820 -47.51 11.27 30.79
CA VAL A 820 -46.67 11.66 31.92
C VAL A 820 -47.30 11.12 33.19
N THR A 821 -46.53 10.42 34.03
CA THR A 821 -46.99 9.87 35.31
C THR A 821 -46.03 10.20 36.43
N ILE A 822 -46.53 10.27 37.67
CA ILE A 822 -45.69 10.38 38.86
C ILE A 822 -45.89 9.20 39.80
N ASP A 823 -44.85 8.85 40.55
CA ASP A 823 -44.93 7.83 41.59
C ASP A 823 -45.49 8.41 42.91
N PRO A 824 -46.71 8.02 43.35
CA PRO A 824 -47.33 8.56 44.56
C PRO A 824 -46.66 8.06 45.85
N ALA A 825 -45.81 7.01 45.80
CA ALA A 825 -45.19 6.42 46.99
C ALA A 825 -44.23 7.37 47.73
N LYS A 826 -43.82 8.46 47.10
CA LYS A 826 -42.94 9.49 47.66
C LYS A 826 -43.65 10.78 48.07
N LEU A 827 -44.99 10.84 47.94
CA LEU A 827 -45.78 11.97 48.44
C LEU A 827 -45.83 11.95 49.99
N PRO A 828 -46.02 13.11 50.66
CA PRO A 828 -46.19 13.15 52.11
C PRO A 828 -47.33 12.23 52.60
N GLU A 829 -47.16 11.51 53.72
CA GLU A 829 -48.14 10.54 54.25
C GLU A 829 -49.54 11.11 54.53
N ASN A 830 -49.65 12.44 54.60
CA ASN A 830 -50.88 13.19 54.82
C ASN A 830 -51.26 14.05 53.61
N ALA A 831 -50.82 13.70 52.40
CA ALA A 831 -51.22 14.38 51.18
C ALA A 831 -52.09 13.49 50.28
N THR A 832 -52.95 14.12 49.49
CA THR A 832 -53.75 13.49 48.43
C THR A 832 -53.47 14.20 47.11
N ILE A 833 -53.44 13.46 46.01
CA ILE A 833 -53.24 14.01 44.67
C ILE A 833 -54.48 13.72 43.83
N GLU A 834 -54.88 14.69 43.02
CA GLU A 834 -56.07 14.59 42.17
C GLU A 834 -55.81 13.71 40.94
N GLU A 835 -54.72 13.99 40.22
CA GLU A 835 -54.31 13.34 38.98
C GLU A 835 -52.90 12.75 39.16
N THR A 836 -52.70 11.45 38.90
CA THR A 836 -51.37 10.82 38.95
C THR A 836 -50.71 10.70 37.57
N GLY A 837 -51.41 11.08 36.51
CA GLY A 837 -50.83 11.18 35.18
C GLY A 837 -51.68 11.93 34.17
N TYR A 838 -51.02 12.51 33.18
CA TYR A 838 -51.62 13.26 32.08
C TYR A 838 -51.31 12.58 30.75
N THR A 839 -52.27 12.54 29.83
CA THR A 839 -52.03 12.19 28.42
C THR A 839 -52.13 13.46 27.60
N LEU A 840 -51.09 13.74 26.82
CA LEU A 840 -50.97 14.97 26.05
C LEU A 840 -50.43 14.68 24.64
N GLU A 841 -50.87 15.45 23.67
CA GLU A 841 -50.41 15.36 22.28
C GLU A 841 -49.36 16.44 22.04
N ALA A 842 -48.11 16.03 21.86
CA ALA A 842 -46.98 16.92 21.68
C ALA A 842 -46.75 17.17 20.19
N GLU A 843 -47.06 18.38 19.73
CA GLU A 843 -46.71 18.85 18.38
C GLU A 843 -45.21 19.19 18.26
N PRO A 844 -44.64 19.25 17.04
CA PRO A 844 -43.28 19.77 16.84
C PRO A 844 -43.11 21.14 17.49
N SER A 845 -41.96 21.39 18.11
CA SER A 845 -41.67 22.63 18.84
C SER A 845 -42.57 22.95 20.04
N ALA A 846 -43.56 22.12 20.39
CA ALA A 846 -44.47 22.40 21.50
C ALA A 846 -43.74 22.44 22.85
N ASP A 847 -44.08 23.42 23.68
CA ASP A 847 -43.66 23.48 25.10
C ASP A 847 -44.92 23.34 25.95
N GLN A 848 -45.08 22.18 26.59
CA GLN A 848 -46.26 21.86 27.37
C GLN A 848 -45.91 21.82 28.85
N GLU A 849 -46.64 22.60 29.63
CA GLU A 849 -46.48 22.69 31.07
C GLU A 849 -47.65 22.00 31.78
N ILE A 850 -47.34 21.10 32.71
CA ILE A 850 -48.33 20.37 33.50
C ILE A 850 -48.06 20.52 35.00
N GLU A 851 -49.11 20.71 35.79
CA GLU A 851 -49.00 20.79 37.24
C GLU A 851 -49.62 19.55 37.89
N PHE A 852 -48.85 18.89 38.75
CA PHE A 852 -49.37 17.87 39.66
C PHE A 852 -49.73 18.53 40.98
N ARG A 853 -51.03 18.77 41.17
CA ARG A 853 -51.59 19.41 42.36
C ARG A 853 -51.71 18.40 43.50
N VAL A 854 -50.88 18.58 44.53
CA VAL A 854 -50.86 17.73 45.73
C VAL A 854 -51.44 18.51 46.91
N GLU A 855 -52.52 18.02 47.51
CA GLU A 855 -53.25 18.71 48.59
C GLU A 855 -52.96 18.07 49.95
N LEU A 856 -52.65 18.88 50.96
CA LEU A 856 -52.41 18.39 52.31
C LEU A 856 -53.75 18.10 53.03
N LYS A 857 -53.96 16.85 53.45
CA LYS A 857 -55.13 16.43 54.23
C LYS A 857 -54.91 16.69 55.72
N ILE A 858 -55.64 17.64 56.28
CA ILE A 858 -55.68 17.86 57.74
C ILE A 858 -56.45 16.71 58.40
N ARG A 859 -55.79 15.99 59.32
CA ARG A 859 -56.45 14.98 60.15
C ARG A 859 -57.08 15.62 61.38
N THR A 860 -58.36 15.34 61.63
CA THR A 860 -58.99 15.64 62.92
C THR A 860 -58.54 14.60 63.94
N MET A 861 -57.69 15.00 64.90
CA MET A 861 -57.23 14.12 65.97
C MET A 861 -58.31 14.02 67.06
N ARG A 862 -58.86 12.82 67.28
CA ARG A 862 -59.70 12.52 68.45
C ARG A 862 -58.84 11.85 69.51
N MET A 863 -58.59 12.52 70.63
CA MET A 863 -57.97 11.87 71.79
C MET A 863 -58.91 10.78 72.33
N LEU A 864 -58.40 9.55 72.42
CA LEU A 864 -59.02 8.48 73.19
C LEU A 864 -58.57 8.60 74.64
N THR A 865 -59.49 8.31 75.57
CA THR A 865 -59.27 8.33 77.02
C THR A 865 -58.06 7.48 77.42
N PRO A 866 -57.28 7.84 78.46
CA PRO A 866 -56.08 7.11 78.84
C PRO A 866 -56.36 5.62 79.12
N LEU A 867 -55.55 4.74 78.55
CA LEU A 867 -55.48 3.33 78.93
C LEU A 867 -55.07 3.23 80.40
N LYS A 868 -55.96 2.69 81.25
CA LYS A 868 -55.60 2.22 82.59
C LYS A 868 -54.69 1.01 82.44
N VAL A 869 -53.39 1.20 82.67
CA VAL A 869 -52.47 0.09 82.98
C VAL A 869 -52.87 -0.44 84.36
N LYS A 870 -53.19 -1.74 84.43
CA LYS A 870 -53.43 -2.46 85.69
C LYS A 870 -52.12 -3.16 86.07
N GLY A 871 -51.58 -2.78 87.24
CA GLY A 871 -50.64 -3.56 88.05
C GLY A 871 -49.30 -3.90 87.41
#